data_AF-W2TYY4-F1
#
_entry.id   AF-W2TYY4-F1
#
_cell.length_a   1.000
_cell.length_b   1.000
_cell.length_c   1.000
_cell.angle_alpha   90.00
_cell.angle_beta   90.00
_cell.angle_gamma   90.00
#
_symmetry.space_group_name_H-M   'P 1'
#
loop_
_entity.id
_entity.type
_entity.pdbx_description
1 polymer ?
#
loop_
_entity_poly.entity_id
_entity_poly.type
_entity_poly.pdbx_seq_one_letter_code
_entity_poly.pdbx_strand_id
1 'polypeptide(L)'
;QQPFGSPDESLGILKHLPRDVCDTSANCFVYTAAMLGKRFLLAGLKGLKSDRDVRISHKILALNCITTITKHENLSKTTLLFGDFEQNLTEVSRFILHDDDQLCASTVAFLFSLDKYDTGIGDNSHNYRRVMRAFQPIRKRSVLQAAIGQQHILSALGILPEALHLATVEVSSTFFLLKVTCAEFLSSLKWSLMSSSIRNEWQYQCLNAYFDLLFSDDSKVAQAALNGLEQLVKNSDFTEYSGVFAARVPDDLISFEKESLPAVLNMPNEYRFRGESPDFVVESNLEEILSELSDYLTTNVLKRSAGFCFTLEALLKAFPPSVYHDSWDCLSKQPSTTTGFLSTVLELCELNLNSTHKLSAGLRVIAALFAAHCESYMMNVVQEQATVDRLTLPRLPDQLLLDRLLLMPLRVLNMYYSLIAEYRSVISQSSTSILSRPTLSPLPTKKISPSRIADISRLLGTSIHPTLQTSYLECPTVKQIFHSVEGAHRNFLERLDGECESRFVLLLHAALDCLGTMCEMLTFSQLRPLLQEILLYVKVTLEVCPDGCTKLLHQLFKVVFGKNTANINLDILQSMKMKDPLPPLNEAEMLYLRYANEFTLFSAFVSRKEYMDTFVLRSLGWLKTDMLSKVHNPPPNEITPALELFEGFVTVLLQIYGAFQSIPCKCAILGVMCELPRDGIIYAMADPKKVLFESVTTQLYDPVTGNKELLTEIALYLIVLARTTVIKYDQVSRVAVELIEKAVQSNVNEILSAVEVILLEMLFVQRSDPQVIYSTFQNKSKSLFKMSSQRTLLLWTLFLHASRSDENRWSSTSIDFFAAYSEFSMESSDSALSHSVFAVVTTLACMVPAMYRPVDSVFQLFQNSIDNEGITLNVKLKRSVPLLFSIFNNVAEEKLLMRIEQMMEKPLEWLVGSIYDLLLSSSLIAAKSDGTVVEYTLFLLQTVVNLIKAESYPKLCAGLQARLKKADSLPIRPLVATQPALLSQWLQLMHLCDEPADKYIDFDQCTE
;
A
#
# COMPACT_ATOMS: atom_id res chain seq x y z
N GLN A 1 -5.54 37.99 51.74
CA GLN A 1 -4.54 39.04 52.01
C GLN A 1 -3.35 38.80 51.10
N GLN A 2 -3.14 39.73 50.16
CA GLN A 2 -2.03 39.95 49.22
C GLN A 2 -1.45 38.80 48.34
N PRO A 3 -1.03 39.10 47.10
CA PRO A 3 -0.69 38.13 46.06
C PRO A 3 0.83 37.89 45.95
N PHE A 4 1.24 36.63 45.75
CA PHE A 4 2.58 36.32 45.24
C PHE A 4 2.46 36.00 43.74
N GLY A 5 2.62 37.04 42.93
CA GLY A 5 3.04 36.89 41.54
C GLY A 5 4.56 37.02 41.48
N SER A 6 5.25 35.97 41.06
CA SER A 6 6.59 36.06 40.49
C SER A 6 6.53 35.52 39.06
N PRO A 7 6.70 36.34 38.01
CA PRO A 7 6.61 35.91 36.62
C PRO A 7 7.93 35.32 36.10
N ASP A 8 8.73 34.68 36.96
CA ASP A 8 10.18 34.53 36.71
C ASP A 8 10.68 33.08 36.54
N GLU A 9 9.78 32.07 36.60
CA GLU A 9 10.15 30.65 36.40
C GLU A 9 10.11 30.19 34.94
N SER A 10 9.55 30.96 34.00
CA SER A 10 9.51 30.58 32.57
C SER A 10 10.80 30.84 31.79
N LEU A 11 11.82 31.45 32.41
CA LEU A 11 13.08 31.86 31.76
C LEU A 11 14.30 30.96 32.07
N GLY A 12 14.07 29.73 32.56
CA GLY A 12 15.04 28.86 33.26
C GLY A 12 16.37 28.50 32.57
N ILE A 13 16.59 28.88 31.30
CA ILE A 13 17.89 28.74 30.59
C ILE A 13 18.31 30.07 29.93
N LEU A 14 17.36 30.93 29.54
CA LEU A 14 17.61 32.19 28.82
C LEU A 14 18.48 33.18 29.60
N LYS A 15 18.40 33.18 30.94
CA LYS A 15 19.24 34.04 31.81
C LYS A 15 20.74 33.72 31.74
N HIS A 16 21.12 32.52 31.30
CA HIS A 16 22.52 32.04 31.26
C HIS A 16 23.14 32.05 29.86
N LEU A 17 22.38 32.40 28.83
CA LEU A 17 22.87 32.44 27.46
C LEU A 17 23.62 33.76 27.18
N PRO A 18 24.79 33.73 26.51
CA PRO A 18 25.49 34.94 26.10
C PRO A 18 24.58 35.92 25.36
N ARG A 19 24.45 37.14 25.89
CA ARG A 19 23.57 38.20 25.36
C ARG A 19 24.13 38.88 24.10
N ASP A 20 25.35 38.54 23.71
CA ASP A 20 26.11 39.14 22.62
C ASP A 20 26.00 38.35 21.30
N VAL A 21 25.03 37.43 21.18
CA VAL A 21 24.91 36.54 20.01
C VAL A 21 23.81 36.97 19.05
N CYS A 22 22.58 37.17 19.55
CA CYS A 22 21.41 37.62 18.80
C CYS A 22 20.45 38.37 19.75
N ASP A 23 19.38 38.98 19.21
CA ASP A 23 18.38 39.71 20.01
C ASP A 23 17.81 38.84 21.16
N THR A 24 17.62 39.46 22.33
CA THR A 24 17.06 38.86 23.54
C THR A 24 15.63 38.31 23.39
N SER A 25 14.93 38.70 22.32
CA SER A 25 13.60 38.18 21.95
C SER A 25 13.63 36.88 21.15
N ALA A 26 14.81 36.41 20.72
CA ALA A 26 14.96 35.25 19.85
C ALA A 26 14.63 33.91 20.54
N ASN A 27 13.94 33.02 19.82
CA ASN A 27 13.66 31.66 20.30
C ASN A 27 14.94 30.79 20.32
N CYS A 28 14.87 29.63 20.97
CA CYS A 28 16.03 28.73 21.15
C CYS A 28 16.63 28.24 19.82
N PHE A 29 15.80 28.05 18.79
CA PHE A 29 16.24 27.64 17.45
C PHE A 29 17.10 28.71 16.79
N VAL A 30 16.62 29.96 16.74
CA VAL A 30 17.33 31.11 16.20
C VAL A 30 18.63 31.34 16.99
N TYR A 31 18.57 31.27 18.32
CA TYR A 31 19.74 31.39 19.18
C TYR A 31 20.79 30.30 18.87
N THR A 32 20.36 29.04 18.75
CA THR A 32 21.24 27.91 18.46
C THR A 32 21.90 28.08 17.08
N ALA A 33 21.13 28.47 16.06
CA ALA A 33 21.65 28.72 14.73
C ALA A 33 22.66 29.89 14.72
N ALA A 34 22.36 30.98 15.42
CA ALA A 34 23.26 32.12 15.57
C ALA A 34 24.57 31.72 16.29
N MET A 35 24.49 30.93 17.36
CA MET A 35 25.68 30.44 18.07
C MET A 35 26.57 29.58 17.15
N LEU A 36 25.97 28.63 16.43
CA LEU A 36 26.69 27.78 15.48
C LEU A 36 27.33 28.61 14.35
N GLY A 37 26.59 29.59 13.82
CA GLY A 37 27.10 30.56 12.84
C GLY A 37 28.31 31.33 13.36
N LYS A 38 28.21 31.96 14.54
CA LYS A 38 29.29 32.74 15.17
C LYS A 38 30.52 31.89 15.48
N ARG A 39 30.31 30.67 15.98
CA ARG A 39 31.41 29.82 16.46
C ARG A 39 32.15 29.13 15.32
N PHE A 40 31.47 28.72 14.26
CA PHE A 40 32.06 27.84 13.26
C PHE A 40 32.16 28.43 11.85
N LEU A 41 31.29 29.39 11.47
CA LEU A 41 31.11 29.78 10.08
C LEU A 41 31.51 31.22 9.79
N LEU A 42 31.13 32.14 10.66
CA LEU A 42 31.25 33.59 10.46
C LEU A 42 32.34 34.19 11.35
N ALA A 43 33.04 35.21 10.82
CA ALA A 43 34.19 35.83 11.49
C ALA A 43 33.94 37.29 11.94
N GLY A 44 32.76 37.87 11.64
CA GLY A 44 32.52 39.31 11.75
C GLY A 44 33.10 40.08 10.56
N LEU A 45 32.82 41.39 10.46
CA LEU A 45 33.30 42.27 9.38
C LEU A 45 33.00 41.74 7.95
N LYS A 46 31.87 41.05 7.77
CA LYS A 46 31.51 40.35 6.52
C LYS A 46 32.50 39.24 6.11
N GLY A 47 33.26 38.66 7.03
CA GLY A 47 34.21 37.57 6.78
C GLY A 47 33.64 36.17 7.06
N LEU A 48 34.17 35.16 6.38
CA LEU A 48 33.99 33.74 6.71
C LEU A 48 35.18 33.26 7.54
N LYS A 49 34.97 32.29 8.44
CA LYS A 49 36.08 31.68 9.19
C LYS A 49 37.03 30.94 8.26
N SER A 50 38.34 31.06 8.50
CA SER A 50 39.36 30.36 7.73
C SER A 50 39.38 28.86 8.06
N ASP A 51 39.90 28.03 7.16
CA ASP A 51 40.08 26.58 7.41
C ASP A 51 41.14 26.28 8.47
N ARG A 52 41.99 27.26 8.78
CA ARG A 52 42.98 27.17 9.86
C ARG A 52 42.32 27.30 11.23
N ASP A 53 41.28 28.14 11.33
CA ASP A 53 40.58 28.41 12.59
C ASP A 53 39.53 27.34 12.89
N VAL A 54 38.85 26.84 11.86
CA VAL A 54 37.81 25.82 11.99
C VAL A 54 37.97 24.81 10.85
N ARG A 55 38.10 23.53 11.19
CA ARG A 55 38.19 22.45 10.20
C ARG A 55 36.92 22.40 9.34
N ILE A 56 37.08 22.11 8.05
CA ILE A 56 35.98 22.00 7.07
C ILE A 56 34.88 21.05 7.55
N SER A 57 35.23 19.91 8.16
CA SER A 57 34.25 18.95 8.71
C SER A 57 33.33 19.55 9.77
N HIS A 58 33.83 20.49 10.59
CA HIS A 58 33.03 21.18 11.59
C HIS A 58 32.15 22.26 10.96
N LYS A 59 32.61 22.90 9.88
CA LYS A 59 31.80 23.83 9.09
C LYS A 59 30.62 23.11 8.43
N ILE A 60 30.87 21.96 7.80
CA ILE A 60 29.84 21.10 7.20
C ILE A 60 28.81 20.68 8.25
N LEU A 61 29.27 20.18 9.41
CA LEU A 61 28.37 19.75 10.48
C LEU A 61 27.53 20.92 11.02
N ALA A 62 28.16 22.07 11.30
CA ALA A 62 27.45 23.26 11.76
C ALA A 62 26.39 23.71 10.74
N LEU A 63 26.72 23.67 9.45
CA LEU A 63 25.80 24.05 8.39
C LEU A 63 24.62 23.07 8.28
N ASN A 64 24.87 21.76 8.34
CA ASN A 64 23.80 20.75 8.33
C ASN A 64 22.88 20.87 9.56
N CYS A 65 23.43 21.20 10.73
CA CYS A 65 22.63 21.51 11.92
C CYS A 65 21.75 22.74 11.70
N ILE A 66 22.30 23.82 11.15
CA ILE A 66 21.53 25.03 10.83
C ILE A 66 20.43 24.73 9.80
N THR A 67 20.72 23.95 8.75
CA THR A 67 19.74 23.48 7.75
C THR A 67 18.64 22.60 8.35
N THR A 68 18.91 21.94 9.48
CA THR A 68 17.87 21.19 10.20
C THR A 68 16.97 22.14 10.98
N ILE A 69 17.55 23.19 11.57
CA ILE A 69 16.82 24.24 12.29
C ILE A 69 15.90 25.02 11.35
N THR A 70 16.33 25.28 10.11
CA THR A 70 15.50 25.98 9.11
C THR A 70 14.21 25.23 8.76
N LYS A 71 14.07 23.94 9.09
CA LYS A 71 12.79 23.23 8.92
C LYS A 71 11.70 23.70 9.89
N HIS A 72 12.09 24.30 11.00
CA HIS A 72 11.19 24.73 12.07
C HIS A 72 11.07 26.25 12.15
N GLU A 73 12.10 27.00 11.78
CA GLU A 73 12.15 28.45 11.91
C GLU A 73 12.73 29.13 10.68
N ASN A 74 12.20 30.29 10.30
CA ASN A 74 12.76 31.09 9.21
C ASN A 74 13.99 31.86 9.72
N LEU A 75 15.17 31.51 9.20
CA LEU A 75 16.43 32.13 9.60
C LEU A 75 16.90 33.26 8.67
N SER A 76 16.14 33.64 7.63
CA SER A 76 16.58 34.61 6.59
C SER A 76 16.96 35.99 7.15
N LYS A 77 16.34 36.38 8.27
CA LYS A 77 16.57 37.66 8.97
C LYS A 77 17.45 37.54 10.22
N THR A 78 18.10 36.39 10.42
CA THR A 78 18.93 36.17 11.61
C THR A 78 20.22 36.96 11.52
N THR A 79 20.40 37.91 12.43
CA THR A 79 21.59 38.74 12.55
C THR A 79 22.41 38.32 13.76
N LEU A 80 23.74 38.22 13.58
CA LEU A 80 24.70 37.86 14.60
C LEU A 80 25.53 39.08 15.01
N LEU A 81 25.77 39.23 16.31
CA LEU A 81 26.55 40.32 16.88
C LEU A 81 28.01 39.90 17.15
N PHE A 82 28.96 40.67 16.63
CA PHE A 82 30.41 40.51 16.78
C PHE A 82 31.02 41.80 17.34
N GLY A 83 30.86 42.03 18.65
CA GLY A 83 31.22 43.32 19.24
C GLY A 83 30.35 44.42 18.65
N ASP A 84 30.96 45.42 18.01
CA ASP A 84 30.26 46.54 17.35
C ASP A 84 29.77 46.23 15.91
N PHE A 85 30.02 45.01 15.42
CA PHE A 85 29.68 44.61 14.05
C PHE A 85 28.50 43.64 14.00
N GLU A 86 27.63 43.84 13.02
CA GLU A 86 26.53 42.93 12.71
C GLU A 86 26.81 42.15 11.43
N GLN A 87 26.51 40.85 11.44
CA GLN A 87 26.63 40.00 10.26
C GLN A 87 25.41 39.09 10.12
N ASN A 88 24.82 39.03 8.93
CA ASN A 88 23.65 38.18 8.69
C ASN A 88 24.08 36.71 8.48
N LEU A 89 23.31 35.77 9.01
CA LEU A 89 23.54 34.34 8.83
C LEU A 89 23.53 33.90 7.35
N THR A 90 22.77 34.59 6.50
CA THR A 90 22.72 34.36 5.05
C THR A 90 24.05 34.60 4.34
N GLU A 91 25.01 35.32 4.95
CA GLU A 91 26.35 35.49 4.38
C GLU A 91 27.15 34.18 4.31
N VAL A 92 26.72 33.14 5.02
CA VAL A 92 27.23 31.76 4.87
C VAL A 92 27.06 31.25 3.42
N SER A 93 26.13 31.83 2.64
CA SER A 93 25.99 31.59 1.18
C SER A 93 27.31 31.69 0.39
N ARG A 94 28.27 32.50 0.86
CA ARG A 94 29.57 32.68 0.20
C ARG A 94 30.43 31.42 0.19
N PHE A 95 30.16 30.44 1.06
CA PHE A 95 30.80 29.12 1.00
C PHE A 95 30.46 28.32 -0.27
N ILE A 96 29.51 28.78 -1.08
CA ILE A 96 29.24 28.17 -2.40
C ILE A 96 30.45 28.26 -3.34
N LEU A 97 31.34 29.22 -3.10
CA LEU A 97 32.58 29.43 -3.85
C LEU A 97 33.80 28.73 -3.23
N HIS A 98 33.60 27.97 -2.16
CA HIS A 98 34.68 27.25 -1.50
C HIS A 98 35.27 26.16 -2.41
N ASP A 99 36.56 25.86 -2.22
CA ASP A 99 37.26 24.83 -3.00
C ASP A 99 36.77 23.41 -2.65
N ASP A 100 36.35 23.20 -1.41
CA ASP A 100 35.76 21.94 -0.95
C ASP A 100 34.32 21.73 -1.45
N ASP A 101 34.12 20.65 -2.21
CA ASP A 101 32.83 20.33 -2.84
C ASP A 101 31.74 19.98 -1.81
N GLN A 102 32.09 19.39 -0.66
CA GLN A 102 31.11 19.00 0.35
C GLN A 102 30.61 20.21 1.14
N LEU A 103 31.48 21.16 1.45
CA LEU A 103 31.08 22.43 2.06
C LEU A 103 30.20 23.24 1.11
N CYS A 104 30.54 23.26 -0.19
CA CYS A 104 29.68 23.83 -1.23
C CYS A 104 28.29 23.14 -1.23
N ALA A 105 28.25 21.81 -1.23
CA ALA A 105 27.00 21.05 -1.22
C ALA A 105 26.12 21.30 0.02
N SER A 106 26.72 21.34 1.22
CA SER A 106 26.00 21.71 2.45
C SER A 106 25.48 23.16 2.40
N THR A 107 26.20 24.05 1.73
CA THR A 107 25.75 25.44 1.52
C THR A 107 24.55 25.49 0.59
N VAL A 108 24.54 24.71 -0.49
CA VAL A 108 23.38 24.60 -1.38
C VAL A 108 22.14 24.11 -0.61
N ALA A 109 22.28 23.07 0.22
CA ALA A 109 21.17 22.56 1.03
C ALA A 109 20.63 23.61 2.02
N PHE A 110 21.51 24.39 2.65
CA PHE A 110 21.12 25.50 3.52
C PHE A 110 20.34 26.59 2.77
N LEU A 111 20.87 27.06 1.64
CA LEU A 111 20.22 28.10 0.84
C LEU A 111 18.85 27.66 0.33
N PHE A 112 18.77 26.43 -0.17
CA PHE A 112 17.52 25.89 -0.68
C PHE A 112 16.46 25.76 0.43
N SER A 113 16.88 25.43 1.66
CA SER A 113 15.98 25.41 2.81
C SER A 113 15.53 26.79 3.27
N LEU A 114 16.28 27.86 3.00
CA LEU A 114 15.85 29.23 3.27
C LEU A 114 14.87 29.73 2.23
N ASP A 115 15.13 29.44 0.95
CA ASP A 115 14.29 29.87 -0.18
C ASP A 115 12.87 29.28 -0.11
N LYS A 116 12.66 28.20 0.66
CA LYS A 116 11.34 27.66 1.02
C LYS A 116 10.41 28.70 1.67
N TYR A 117 10.94 29.67 2.42
CA TYR A 117 10.16 30.62 3.21
C TYR A 117 9.99 32.00 2.55
N ASP A 118 10.91 32.39 1.66
CA ASP A 118 10.96 33.72 1.05
C ASP A 118 10.87 33.61 -0.49
N THR A 119 9.73 33.14 -1.00
CA THR A 119 9.47 32.89 -2.43
C THR A 119 9.42 34.15 -3.32
N GLY A 120 10.08 35.25 -2.94
CA GLY A 120 10.07 36.48 -3.73
C GLY A 120 11.12 37.55 -3.44
N ILE A 121 12.08 37.36 -2.52
CA ILE A 121 12.97 38.47 -2.10
C ILE A 121 14.48 38.11 -2.08
N GLY A 122 14.88 36.83 -2.14
CA GLY A 122 16.31 36.45 -2.16
C GLY A 122 16.78 35.93 -3.54
N ASP A 123 17.56 36.71 -4.28
CA ASP A 123 18.11 36.29 -5.60
C ASP A 123 19.29 35.31 -5.45
N ASN A 124 19.04 34.11 -4.91
CA ASN A 124 19.99 32.99 -4.90
C ASN A 124 20.07 32.27 -6.26
N SER A 125 19.28 32.68 -7.24
CA SER A 125 19.18 32.01 -8.56
C SER A 125 20.55 31.90 -9.27
N HIS A 126 21.36 32.96 -9.20
CA HIS A 126 22.71 32.99 -9.78
C HIS A 126 23.66 31.98 -9.13
N ASN A 127 23.55 31.78 -7.81
CA ASN A 127 24.36 30.84 -7.05
C ASN A 127 24.09 29.40 -7.51
N TYR A 128 22.82 29.01 -7.67
CA TYR A 128 22.45 27.70 -8.19
C TYR A 128 22.91 27.49 -9.63
N ARG A 129 22.68 28.47 -10.53
CA ARG A 129 23.15 28.38 -11.94
C ARG A 129 24.66 28.15 -12.01
N ARG A 130 25.44 28.79 -11.14
CA ARG A 130 26.89 28.60 -11.07
C ARG A 130 27.26 27.18 -10.63
N VAL A 131 26.57 26.63 -9.64
CA VAL A 131 26.80 25.26 -9.16
C VAL A 131 26.40 24.21 -10.21
N MET A 132 25.28 24.41 -10.90
CA MET A 132 24.81 23.51 -11.97
C MET A 132 25.79 23.45 -13.15
N ARG A 133 26.48 24.56 -13.45
CA ARG A 133 27.52 24.65 -14.49
C ARG A 133 28.91 24.20 -14.04
N ALA A 134 29.09 23.84 -12.77
CA ALA A 134 30.40 23.40 -12.26
C ALA A 134 30.84 22.10 -12.95
N PHE A 135 32.14 21.79 -12.96
CA PHE A 135 32.63 20.53 -13.50
C PHE A 135 32.40 19.35 -12.54
N GLN A 136 32.47 19.61 -11.23
CA GLN A 136 32.44 18.60 -10.18
C GLN A 136 31.03 17.99 -10.02
N PRO A 137 30.86 16.67 -10.19
CA PRO A 137 29.56 15.99 -10.06
C PRO A 137 28.91 16.15 -8.67
N ILE A 138 29.70 16.23 -7.60
CA ILE A 138 29.21 16.42 -6.22
C ILE A 138 28.45 17.75 -6.08
N ARG A 139 28.95 18.81 -6.71
CA ARG A 139 28.33 20.13 -6.71
C ARG A 139 27.00 20.10 -7.46
N LYS A 140 26.97 19.55 -8.68
CA LYS A 140 25.74 19.35 -9.47
C LYS A 140 24.69 18.57 -8.68
N ARG A 141 25.11 17.46 -8.08
CA ARG A 141 24.27 16.58 -7.26
C ARG A 141 23.59 17.34 -6.12
N SER A 142 24.30 18.27 -5.47
CA SER A 142 23.74 19.00 -4.32
C SER A 142 22.50 19.83 -4.65
N VAL A 143 22.42 20.38 -5.87
CA VAL A 143 21.26 21.16 -6.33
C VAL A 143 20.07 20.24 -6.57
N LEU A 144 20.27 19.16 -7.33
CA LEU A 144 19.21 18.18 -7.61
C LEU A 144 18.71 17.53 -6.32
N GLN A 145 19.62 17.15 -5.41
CA GLN A 145 19.26 16.54 -4.13
C GLN A 145 18.41 17.46 -3.26
N ALA A 146 18.73 18.76 -3.23
CA ALA A 146 17.94 19.73 -2.48
C ALA A 146 16.55 19.94 -3.10
N ALA A 147 16.43 19.78 -4.42
CA ALA A 147 15.21 20.02 -5.17
C ALA A 147 14.23 18.83 -5.24
N ILE A 148 14.61 17.63 -4.77
CA ILE A 148 13.71 16.45 -4.76
C ILE A 148 12.41 16.77 -4.03
N GLY A 149 11.28 16.64 -4.73
CA GLY A 149 9.94 16.94 -4.22
C GLY A 149 9.66 18.42 -3.96
N GLN A 150 10.54 19.34 -4.36
CA GLN A 150 10.46 20.78 -4.09
C GLN A 150 10.50 21.61 -5.39
N GLN A 151 9.90 21.11 -6.47
CA GLN A 151 9.93 21.76 -7.78
C GLN A 151 9.33 23.19 -7.80
N HIS A 152 8.38 23.49 -6.90
CA HIS A 152 7.77 24.82 -6.79
C HIS A 152 8.79 25.89 -6.41
N ILE A 153 9.83 25.53 -5.63
CA ILE A 153 10.94 26.43 -5.28
C ILE A 153 11.78 26.71 -6.53
N LEU A 154 12.07 25.70 -7.34
CA LEU A 154 12.81 25.88 -8.61
C LEU A 154 12.04 26.76 -9.60
N SER A 155 10.71 26.60 -9.65
CA SER A 155 9.82 27.41 -10.49
C SER A 155 9.81 28.87 -10.02
N ALA A 156 9.65 29.11 -8.71
CA ALA A 156 9.68 30.44 -8.11
C ALA A 156 11.03 31.16 -8.31
N LEU A 157 12.14 30.41 -8.34
CA LEU A 157 13.48 30.93 -8.60
C LEU A 157 13.80 31.11 -10.09
N GLY A 158 12.94 30.65 -11.00
CA GLY A 158 13.16 30.71 -12.45
C GLY A 158 14.39 29.92 -12.92
N ILE A 159 14.65 28.77 -12.29
CA ILE A 159 15.78 27.87 -12.61
C ILE A 159 15.35 26.43 -12.93
N LEU A 160 14.04 26.18 -13.00
CA LEU A 160 13.49 24.85 -13.26
C LEU A 160 13.97 24.28 -14.62
N PRO A 161 13.92 25.00 -15.76
CA PRO A 161 14.40 24.46 -17.03
C PRO A 161 15.89 24.06 -17.00
N GLU A 162 16.75 24.84 -16.33
CA GLU A 162 18.16 24.49 -16.19
C GLU A 162 18.39 23.24 -15.32
N ALA A 163 17.57 23.06 -14.28
CA ALA A 163 17.61 21.85 -13.46
C ALA A 163 17.13 20.61 -14.22
N LEU A 164 16.08 20.74 -15.05
CA LEU A 164 15.61 19.66 -15.94
C LEU A 164 16.68 19.30 -16.96
N HIS A 165 17.29 20.29 -17.62
CA HIS A 165 18.39 20.07 -18.55
C HIS A 165 19.59 19.38 -17.89
N LEU A 166 19.96 19.79 -16.67
CA LEU A 166 21.03 19.15 -15.91
C LEU A 166 20.70 17.67 -15.66
N ALA A 167 19.48 17.37 -15.23
CA ALA A 167 19.06 16.01 -14.91
C ALA A 167 19.08 15.11 -16.15
N THR A 168 18.66 15.60 -17.32
CA THR A 168 18.63 14.81 -18.57
C THR A 168 20.03 14.57 -19.15
N VAL A 169 20.94 15.55 -19.06
CA VAL A 169 22.31 15.41 -19.61
C VAL A 169 23.21 14.54 -18.72
N GLU A 170 23.11 14.69 -17.40
CA GLU A 170 23.98 13.99 -16.44
C GLU A 170 23.65 12.50 -16.26
N VAL A 171 22.63 11.99 -16.95
CA VAL A 171 22.40 10.53 -17.07
C VAL A 171 23.58 9.82 -17.73
N SER A 172 24.40 10.53 -18.51
CA SER A 172 25.64 9.99 -19.08
C SER A 172 26.86 10.04 -18.14
N SER A 173 26.72 10.62 -16.93
CA SER A 173 27.83 10.87 -16.01
C SER A 173 28.57 9.59 -15.56
N THR A 174 29.87 9.69 -15.30
CA THR A 174 30.65 8.57 -14.73
C THR A 174 30.43 8.40 -13.23
N PHE A 175 29.82 9.39 -12.56
CA PHE A 175 29.60 9.38 -11.12
C PHE A 175 28.20 8.84 -10.77
N PHE A 176 28.13 7.58 -10.32
CA PHE A 176 26.86 6.87 -10.09
C PHE A 176 25.93 7.57 -9.07
N LEU A 177 26.47 8.24 -8.05
CA LEU A 177 25.64 8.95 -7.05
C LEU A 177 24.90 10.16 -7.64
N LEU A 178 25.45 10.81 -8.67
CA LEU A 178 24.72 11.86 -9.39
C LEU A 178 23.58 11.24 -10.20
N LYS A 179 23.81 10.11 -10.86
CA LYS A 179 22.76 9.35 -11.59
C LYS A 179 21.62 8.92 -10.68
N VAL A 180 21.93 8.41 -9.48
CA VAL A 180 20.92 8.08 -8.45
C VAL A 180 20.08 9.30 -8.10
N THR A 181 20.72 10.44 -7.85
CA THR A 181 19.99 11.69 -7.55
C THR A 181 19.20 12.19 -8.75
N CYS A 182 19.66 12.00 -10.00
CA CYS A 182 18.86 12.29 -11.19
C CYS A 182 17.58 11.44 -11.22
N ALA A 183 17.68 10.14 -10.91
CA ALA A 183 16.50 9.27 -10.84
C ALA A 183 15.51 9.75 -9.77
N GLU A 184 15.99 9.98 -8.54
CA GLU A 184 15.16 10.49 -7.44
C GLU A 184 14.51 11.85 -7.75
N PHE A 185 15.25 12.74 -8.41
CA PHE A 185 14.75 14.05 -8.81
C PHE A 185 13.66 13.92 -9.88
N LEU A 186 13.94 13.22 -10.98
CA LEU A 186 13.02 13.06 -12.11
C LEU A 186 11.71 12.36 -11.70
N SER A 187 11.75 11.34 -10.84
CA SER A 187 10.54 10.68 -10.34
C SER A 187 9.72 11.55 -9.37
N SER A 188 10.33 12.56 -8.76
CA SER A 188 9.65 13.46 -7.81
C SER A 188 8.92 14.63 -8.48
N LEU A 189 9.12 14.85 -9.78
CA LEU A 189 8.54 15.96 -10.54
C LEU A 189 7.05 15.72 -10.79
N LYS A 190 6.19 16.62 -10.30
CA LYS A 190 4.74 16.64 -10.52
C LYS A 190 4.41 17.47 -11.76
N TRP A 191 4.23 16.82 -12.91
CA TRP A 191 4.02 17.48 -14.19
C TRP A 191 2.71 18.29 -14.25
N SER A 192 1.68 17.85 -13.52
CA SER A 192 0.40 18.55 -13.38
C SER A 192 0.48 19.93 -12.73
N LEU A 193 1.57 20.24 -12.02
CA LEU A 193 1.78 21.55 -11.39
C LEU A 193 2.70 22.47 -12.21
N MET A 194 3.15 22.03 -13.40
CA MET A 194 4.03 22.81 -14.26
C MET A 194 3.23 23.59 -15.31
N SER A 195 3.82 24.68 -15.84
CA SER A 195 3.22 25.38 -16.97
C SER A 195 3.19 24.48 -18.21
N SER A 196 2.13 24.61 -19.01
CA SER A 196 1.95 23.83 -20.24
C SER A 196 3.15 23.93 -21.19
N SER A 197 3.81 25.09 -21.26
CA SER A 197 5.03 25.30 -22.04
C SER A 197 6.19 24.40 -21.63
N ILE A 198 6.49 24.32 -20.32
CA ILE A 198 7.59 23.51 -19.78
C ILE A 198 7.23 22.03 -19.90
N ARG A 199 5.98 21.66 -19.58
CA ARG A 199 5.49 20.28 -19.65
C ARG A 199 5.66 19.69 -21.05
N ASN A 200 5.15 20.39 -22.07
CA ASN A 200 5.19 19.93 -23.45
C ASN A 200 6.62 19.80 -24.01
N GLU A 201 7.56 20.63 -23.54
CA GLU A 201 8.96 20.57 -23.98
C GLU A 201 9.74 19.45 -23.27
N TRP A 202 9.56 19.28 -21.95
CA TRP A 202 10.48 18.52 -21.11
C TRP A 202 9.98 17.15 -20.67
N GLN A 203 8.68 16.88 -20.61
CA GLN A 203 8.15 15.64 -20.02
C GLN A 203 8.67 14.37 -20.73
N TYR A 204 8.54 14.31 -22.06
CA TYR A 204 9.06 13.19 -22.86
C TYR A 204 10.59 13.10 -22.81
N GLN A 205 11.31 14.22 -22.78
CA GLN A 205 12.77 14.21 -22.68
C GLN A 205 13.24 13.65 -21.34
N CYS A 206 12.57 14.04 -20.26
CA CYS A 206 12.82 13.54 -18.91
C CYS A 206 12.47 12.06 -18.78
N LEU A 207 11.37 11.62 -19.40
CA LEU A 207 10.99 10.20 -19.45
C LEU A 207 12.07 9.36 -20.15
N ASN A 208 12.53 9.78 -21.32
CA ASN A 208 13.61 9.10 -22.05
C ASN A 208 14.92 9.06 -21.26
N ALA A 209 15.30 10.16 -20.61
CA ALA A 209 16.46 10.19 -19.73
C ALA A 209 16.29 9.26 -18.51
N TYR A 210 15.07 9.14 -17.99
CA TYR A 210 14.76 8.19 -16.92
C TYR A 210 14.94 6.75 -17.37
N PHE A 211 14.54 6.40 -18.59
CA PHE A 211 14.79 5.06 -19.14
C PHE A 211 16.29 4.75 -19.24
N ASP A 212 17.12 5.70 -19.64
CA ASP A 212 18.58 5.49 -19.65
C ASP A 212 19.13 5.18 -18.24
N LEU A 213 18.54 5.73 -17.17
CA LEU A 213 18.87 5.39 -15.78
C LEU A 213 18.33 4.02 -15.36
N LEU A 214 17.10 3.69 -15.78
CA LEU A 214 16.41 2.45 -15.46
C LEU A 214 17.12 1.23 -16.08
N PHE A 215 17.63 1.38 -17.29
CA PHE A 215 18.37 0.35 -18.03
C PHE A 215 19.89 0.48 -17.87
N SER A 216 20.35 1.14 -16.80
CA SER A 216 21.78 1.32 -16.52
C SER A 216 22.48 0.00 -16.23
N ASP A 217 23.74 -0.11 -16.67
CA ASP A 217 24.61 -1.25 -16.34
C ASP A 217 25.00 -1.26 -14.84
N ASP A 218 24.87 -0.13 -14.13
CA ASP A 218 25.09 -0.04 -12.68
C ASP A 218 23.80 -0.41 -11.91
N SER A 219 23.85 -1.56 -11.22
CA SER A 219 22.73 -2.07 -10.41
C SER A 219 22.18 -1.08 -9.37
N LYS A 220 23.01 -0.18 -8.81
CA LYS A 220 22.56 0.79 -7.81
C LYS A 220 21.75 1.91 -8.46
N VAL A 221 22.12 2.32 -9.66
CA VAL A 221 21.40 3.34 -10.44
C VAL A 221 20.08 2.77 -10.91
N ALA A 222 20.10 1.58 -11.52
CA ALA A 222 18.89 0.89 -11.96
C ALA A 222 17.92 0.65 -10.79
N GLN A 223 18.41 0.23 -9.62
CA GLN A 223 17.56 0.04 -8.43
C GLN A 223 16.96 1.35 -7.91
N ALA A 224 17.72 2.46 -7.93
CA ALA A 224 17.19 3.76 -7.54
C ALA A 224 16.06 4.21 -8.49
N ALA A 225 16.24 4.02 -9.80
CA ALA A 225 15.21 4.29 -10.80
C ALA A 225 13.98 3.35 -10.67
N LEU A 226 14.18 2.08 -10.34
CA LEU A 226 13.07 1.15 -10.07
C LEU A 226 12.26 1.60 -8.84
N ASN A 227 12.92 2.07 -7.79
CA ASN A 227 12.24 2.55 -6.57
C ASN A 227 11.41 3.82 -6.82
N GLY A 228 11.83 4.69 -7.75
CA GLY A 228 11.10 5.90 -8.13
C GLY A 228 9.97 5.68 -9.14
N LEU A 229 9.84 4.48 -9.70
CA LEU A 229 8.97 4.23 -10.85
C LEU A 229 7.47 4.41 -10.56
N GLU A 230 7.00 3.98 -9.39
CA GLU A 230 5.62 4.23 -8.95
C GLU A 230 5.33 5.74 -8.89
N GLN A 231 6.28 6.50 -8.36
CA GLN A 231 6.14 7.95 -8.21
C GLN A 231 6.18 8.65 -9.58
N LEU A 232 7.01 8.16 -10.51
CA LEU A 232 7.08 8.66 -11.89
C LEU A 232 5.73 8.55 -12.63
N VAL A 233 5.06 7.39 -12.54
CA VAL A 233 3.75 7.19 -13.19
C VAL A 233 2.68 8.09 -12.56
N LYS A 234 2.62 8.14 -11.22
CA LYS A 234 1.64 8.97 -10.49
C LYS A 234 1.81 10.47 -10.71
N ASN A 235 3.04 10.91 -10.95
CA ASN A 235 3.35 12.33 -11.11
C ASN A 235 3.38 12.80 -12.58
N SER A 236 3.37 11.88 -13.54
CA SER A 236 3.20 12.19 -14.97
C SER A 236 1.86 12.86 -15.25
N ASP A 237 1.78 13.52 -16.40
CA ASP A 237 0.56 14.20 -16.86
C ASP A 237 0.50 14.12 -18.39
N PHE A 238 0.13 12.94 -18.91
CA PHE A 238 -0.08 12.70 -20.34
C PHE A 238 -1.54 12.86 -20.76
N THR A 239 -2.43 13.11 -19.80
CA THR A 239 -3.87 13.23 -20.01
C THR A 239 -4.30 14.66 -20.34
N GLU A 240 -5.35 14.79 -21.16
CA GLU A 240 -6.06 16.06 -21.33
C GLU A 240 -6.98 16.39 -20.12
N TYR A 241 -7.22 15.42 -19.24
CA TYR A 241 -8.12 15.52 -18.10
C TYR A 241 -7.34 15.75 -16.81
N SER A 242 -7.69 16.78 -16.03
CA SER A 242 -7.02 17.01 -14.76
C SER A 242 -7.60 16.13 -13.64
N GLY A 243 -6.77 15.24 -13.09
CA GLY A 243 -7.11 14.36 -11.97
C GLY A 243 -7.27 15.08 -10.63
N VAL A 244 -7.03 16.39 -10.63
CA VAL A 244 -7.09 17.27 -9.46
C VAL A 244 -8.50 17.34 -8.85
N PHE A 245 -9.53 17.09 -9.64
CA PHE A 245 -10.93 17.34 -9.26
C PHE A 245 -11.66 16.14 -8.64
N ALA A 246 -11.11 14.92 -8.72
CA ALA A 246 -11.75 13.71 -8.21
C ALA A 246 -11.25 13.38 -6.80
N ALA A 247 -11.87 13.96 -5.79
CA ALA A 247 -11.69 13.49 -4.41
C ALA A 247 -12.39 12.13 -4.25
N ARG A 248 -11.59 11.05 -4.23
CA ARG A 248 -12.09 9.67 -4.23
C ARG A 248 -12.53 9.22 -2.84
N VAL A 249 -13.69 8.56 -2.81
CA VAL A 249 -14.09 7.74 -1.67
C VAL A 249 -13.28 6.44 -1.74
N PRO A 250 -12.78 5.90 -0.61
CA PRO A 250 -12.07 4.62 -0.62
C PRO A 250 -12.91 3.49 -1.22
N ASP A 251 -12.28 2.62 -2.03
CA ASP A 251 -12.93 1.48 -2.68
C ASP A 251 -13.47 0.42 -1.69
N ASP A 252 -12.93 0.39 -0.47
CA ASP A 252 -13.39 -0.44 0.64
C ASP A 252 -13.47 0.37 1.96
N LEU A 253 -14.65 0.34 2.59
CA LEU A 253 -14.95 1.04 3.85
C LEU A 253 -14.77 0.17 5.10
N ILE A 254 -14.41 -1.10 4.93
CA ILE A 254 -14.27 -2.10 5.99
C ILE A 254 -12.81 -2.61 6.04
N SER A 255 -12.10 -2.70 4.91
CA SER A 255 -10.71 -3.21 4.86
C SER A 255 -9.64 -2.14 4.54
N PHE A 256 -9.49 -1.13 5.41
CA PHE A 256 -8.58 0.01 5.15
C PHE A 256 -7.06 -0.28 5.23
N GLU A 257 -6.62 -1.43 5.77
CA GLU A 257 -5.19 -1.72 6.03
C GLU A 257 -4.70 -3.11 5.59
N LYS A 258 -5.57 -4.12 5.52
CA LYS A 258 -5.21 -5.47 5.08
C LYS A 258 -6.19 -5.88 4.01
N GLU A 259 -5.68 -6.51 2.96
CA GLU A 259 -6.50 -7.11 1.91
C GLU A 259 -7.57 -8.01 2.55
N SER A 260 -8.83 -7.77 2.18
CA SER A 260 -9.96 -8.64 2.52
C SER A 260 -9.66 -10.11 2.19
N LEU A 261 -10.37 -11.02 2.84
CA LEU A 261 -10.18 -12.45 2.59
C LEU A 261 -10.34 -12.74 1.09
N PRO A 262 -9.40 -13.50 0.48
CA PRO A 262 -9.48 -13.78 -0.94
C PRO A 262 -10.74 -14.59 -1.27
N ALA A 263 -11.19 -14.47 -2.52
CA ALA A 263 -12.34 -15.22 -3.06
C ALA A 263 -12.21 -16.73 -2.84
N VAL A 264 -10.97 -17.22 -2.90
CA VAL A 264 -10.61 -18.62 -2.72
C VAL A 264 -9.50 -18.74 -1.68
N LEU A 265 -9.50 -19.82 -0.89
CA LEU A 265 -8.46 -20.08 0.11
C LEU A 265 -7.07 -20.08 -0.57
N ASN A 266 -6.13 -19.32 0.02
CA ASN A 266 -4.74 -19.19 -0.45
C ASN A 266 -4.62 -18.84 -1.95
N MET A 267 -5.51 -17.98 -2.44
CA MET A 267 -5.40 -17.40 -3.78
C MET A 267 -4.09 -16.61 -3.90
N PRO A 268 -3.31 -16.79 -4.99
CA PRO A 268 -2.13 -15.98 -5.30
C PRO A 268 -2.47 -14.49 -5.35
N ASN A 269 -1.51 -13.67 -4.94
CA ASN A 269 -1.67 -12.22 -4.84
C ASN A 269 -1.84 -11.54 -6.22
N GLU A 270 -1.52 -12.25 -7.30
CA GLU A 270 -1.74 -11.75 -8.67
C GLU A 270 -3.23 -11.68 -9.04
N TYR A 271 -4.12 -12.39 -8.31
CA TYR A 271 -5.57 -12.33 -8.48
C TYR A 271 -6.22 -11.47 -7.39
N ARG A 272 -7.32 -10.77 -7.72
CA ARG A 272 -8.08 -9.95 -6.74
C ARG A 272 -9.58 -10.21 -6.72
N PHE A 273 -10.24 -10.18 -7.88
CA PHE A 273 -11.70 -10.30 -8.06
C PHE A 273 -12.54 -9.30 -7.25
N ARG A 274 -12.07 -8.06 -7.10
CA ARG A 274 -12.75 -7.03 -6.28
C ARG A 274 -13.55 -6.01 -7.06
N GLY A 275 -13.32 -5.90 -8.37
CA GLY A 275 -13.97 -4.88 -9.21
C GLY A 275 -13.67 -3.45 -8.75
N GLU A 276 -12.44 -3.21 -8.31
CA GLU A 276 -11.88 -1.89 -8.01
C GLU A 276 -11.87 -1.04 -9.28
N SER A 277 -12.10 0.27 -9.17
CA SER A 277 -12.02 1.18 -10.31
C SER A 277 -10.62 1.79 -10.44
N PRO A 278 -9.99 1.72 -11.62
CA PRO A 278 -8.69 2.34 -11.82
C PRO A 278 -8.75 3.85 -11.64
N ASP A 279 -7.61 4.43 -11.28
CA ASP A 279 -7.43 5.85 -11.45
C ASP A 279 -7.20 6.18 -12.91
N PHE A 280 -8.22 6.73 -13.56
CA PHE A 280 -8.17 7.10 -14.98
C PHE A 280 -6.93 7.92 -15.36
N VAL A 281 -6.48 8.86 -14.52
CA VAL A 281 -5.27 9.65 -14.84
C VAL A 281 -4.02 8.78 -14.75
N VAL A 282 -3.92 7.97 -13.70
CA VAL A 282 -2.81 7.01 -13.54
C VAL A 282 -2.84 5.96 -14.64
N GLU A 283 -4.02 5.51 -15.07
CA GLU A 283 -4.23 4.52 -16.12
C GLU A 283 -3.74 5.02 -17.47
N SER A 284 -4.12 6.24 -17.86
CA SER A 284 -3.63 6.88 -19.08
C SER A 284 -2.12 7.17 -19.02
N ASN A 285 -1.61 7.64 -17.87
CA ASN A 285 -0.17 7.83 -17.70
C ASN A 285 0.60 6.51 -17.83
N LEU A 286 0.07 5.43 -17.26
CA LEU A 286 0.66 4.10 -17.35
C LEU A 286 0.65 3.57 -18.79
N GLU A 287 -0.45 3.74 -19.51
CA GLU A 287 -0.58 3.35 -20.91
C GLU A 287 0.50 4.02 -21.79
N GLU A 288 0.66 5.34 -21.67
CA GLU A 288 1.66 6.08 -22.44
C GLU A 288 3.09 5.64 -22.08
N ILE A 289 3.39 5.47 -20.79
CA ILE A 289 4.72 5.00 -20.33
C ILE A 289 5.00 3.58 -20.81
N LEU A 290 4.02 2.68 -20.81
CA LEU A 290 4.17 1.31 -21.32
C LEU A 290 4.40 1.28 -22.83
N SER A 291 3.73 2.17 -23.58
CA SER A 291 3.95 2.35 -25.02
C SER A 291 5.39 2.79 -25.30
N GLU A 292 5.84 3.87 -24.66
CA GLU A 292 7.20 4.40 -24.80
C GLU A 292 8.28 3.40 -24.33
N LEU A 293 8.03 2.64 -23.25
CA LEU A 293 8.92 1.56 -22.81
C LEU A 293 9.06 0.44 -23.85
N SER A 294 7.98 0.12 -24.56
CA SER A 294 7.98 -0.90 -25.61
C SER A 294 8.81 -0.44 -26.80
N ASP A 295 8.63 0.80 -27.25
CA ASP A 295 9.44 1.42 -28.31
C ASP A 295 10.92 1.50 -27.90
N TYR A 296 11.19 1.88 -26.64
CA TYR A 296 12.54 1.88 -26.09
C TYR A 296 13.16 0.47 -26.07
N LEU A 297 12.40 -0.59 -25.78
CA LEU A 297 12.90 -1.97 -25.84
C LEU A 297 13.28 -2.36 -27.27
N THR A 298 12.45 -2.05 -28.27
CA THR A 298 12.69 -2.48 -29.68
C THR A 298 14.02 -1.99 -30.23
N THR A 299 14.51 -0.84 -29.76
CA THR A 299 15.79 -0.25 -30.19
C THR A 299 16.99 -1.14 -29.85
N ASN A 300 16.97 -1.90 -28.73
CA ASN A 300 18.05 -2.83 -28.37
C ASN A 300 17.56 -3.95 -27.42
N VAL A 301 16.80 -4.90 -27.98
CA VAL A 301 16.18 -6.00 -27.23
C VAL A 301 17.20 -6.82 -26.43
N LEU A 302 18.37 -7.10 -27.01
CA LEU A 302 19.40 -7.93 -26.35
C LEU A 302 19.93 -7.28 -25.07
N LYS A 303 20.33 -6.01 -25.13
CA LYS A 303 20.86 -5.30 -23.95
C LYS A 303 19.75 -4.98 -22.94
N ARG A 304 18.55 -4.62 -23.42
CA ARG A 304 17.47 -4.06 -22.59
C ARG A 304 16.53 -5.11 -21.98
N SER A 305 16.49 -6.34 -22.50
CA SER A 305 15.61 -7.43 -22.03
C SER A 305 15.53 -7.60 -20.51
N ALA A 306 16.68 -7.61 -19.83
CA ALA A 306 16.73 -7.77 -18.36
C ALA A 306 16.11 -6.58 -17.62
N GLY A 307 16.51 -5.35 -17.98
CA GLY A 307 15.96 -4.13 -17.38
C GLY A 307 14.47 -3.99 -17.64
N PHE A 308 14.00 -4.45 -18.81
CA PHE A 308 12.59 -4.45 -19.17
C PHE A 308 11.77 -5.35 -18.25
N CYS A 309 12.21 -6.61 -18.02
CA CYS A 309 11.50 -7.50 -17.09
C CYS A 309 11.47 -6.96 -15.65
N PHE A 310 12.57 -6.38 -15.15
CA PHE A 310 12.57 -5.77 -13.82
C PHE A 310 11.66 -4.53 -13.73
N THR A 311 11.59 -3.75 -14.80
CA THR A 311 10.68 -2.60 -14.93
C THR A 311 9.23 -3.05 -14.89
N LEU A 312 8.87 -4.04 -15.70
CA LEU A 312 7.52 -4.60 -15.71
C LEU A 312 7.16 -5.23 -14.36
N GLU A 313 8.07 -5.97 -13.72
CA GLU A 313 7.85 -6.54 -12.38
C GLU A 313 7.53 -5.44 -11.34
N ALA A 314 8.25 -4.33 -11.37
CA ALA A 314 8.00 -3.19 -10.49
C ALA A 314 6.66 -2.49 -10.81
N LEU A 315 6.34 -2.27 -12.10
CA LEU A 315 5.08 -1.67 -12.53
C LEU A 315 3.88 -2.55 -12.17
N LEU A 316 3.94 -3.86 -12.40
CA LEU A 316 2.85 -4.80 -12.08
C LEU A 316 2.57 -4.85 -10.57
N LYS A 317 3.61 -4.66 -9.74
CA LYS A 317 3.45 -4.57 -8.28
C LYS A 317 2.80 -3.25 -7.85
N ALA A 318 3.16 -2.13 -8.49
CA ALA A 318 2.66 -0.81 -8.15
C ALA A 318 1.27 -0.51 -8.75
N PHE A 319 1.02 -0.99 -9.97
CA PHE A 319 -0.20 -0.82 -10.76
C PHE A 319 -0.71 -2.18 -11.24
N PRO A 320 -1.39 -2.91 -10.33
CA PRO A 320 -1.86 -4.26 -10.60
C PRO A 320 -2.78 -4.30 -11.82
N PRO A 321 -2.56 -5.26 -12.73
CA PRO A 321 -3.33 -5.35 -13.96
C PRO A 321 -4.78 -5.82 -13.74
N SER A 322 -5.10 -6.34 -12.54
CA SER A 322 -6.46 -6.59 -12.08
C SER A 322 -7.30 -5.31 -11.89
N VAL A 323 -6.63 -4.16 -11.73
CA VAL A 323 -7.26 -2.84 -11.58
C VAL A 323 -7.12 -2.04 -12.88
N TYR A 324 -5.91 -1.99 -13.44
CA TYR A 324 -5.56 -1.20 -14.64
C TYR A 324 -5.57 -2.07 -15.90
N HIS A 325 -6.65 -2.84 -16.11
CA HIS A 325 -6.66 -3.90 -17.14
C HIS A 325 -6.50 -3.39 -18.57
N ASP A 326 -6.89 -2.13 -18.84
CA ASP A 326 -6.81 -1.53 -20.17
C ASP A 326 -5.37 -1.13 -20.51
N SER A 327 -4.62 -0.53 -19.58
CA SER A 327 -3.19 -0.18 -19.80
C SER A 327 -2.32 -1.38 -20.14
N TRP A 328 -2.67 -2.58 -19.64
CA TRP A 328 -1.91 -3.81 -19.86
C TRP A 328 -2.38 -4.61 -21.09
N ASP A 329 -3.32 -4.06 -21.89
CA ASP A 329 -3.92 -4.70 -23.07
C ASP A 329 -4.44 -6.12 -22.81
N CYS A 330 -5.04 -6.34 -21.62
CA CYS A 330 -5.48 -7.67 -21.21
C CYS A 330 -6.74 -8.16 -21.97
N LEU A 331 -7.49 -7.24 -22.59
CA LEU A 331 -8.84 -7.46 -23.15
C LEU A 331 -8.96 -7.20 -24.67
N SER A 332 -7.86 -7.20 -25.43
CA SER A 332 -7.89 -6.82 -26.85
C SER A 332 -8.99 -7.54 -27.64
N LYS A 333 -9.93 -6.75 -28.19
CA LYS A 333 -11.13 -7.23 -28.91
C LYS A 333 -10.81 -7.77 -30.31
N GLN A 334 -9.56 -7.69 -30.77
CA GLN A 334 -9.12 -8.12 -32.09
C GLN A 334 -8.34 -9.45 -32.01
N PRO A 335 -8.87 -10.56 -32.56
CA PRO A 335 -8.26 -11.88 -32.46
C PRO A 335 -7.04 -12.11 -33.39
N SER A 336 -6.32 -11.06 -33.84
CA SER A 336 -5.33 -11.21 -34.93
C SER A 336 -3.95 -10.57 -34.74
N THR A 337 -3.57 -10.13 -33.54
CA THR A 337 -2.16 -9.84 -33.22
C THR A 337 -1.83 -10.34 -31.81
N THR A 338 -1.61 -11.65 -31.69
CA THR A 338 -0.76 -12.31 -30.68
C THR A 338 -0.53 -11.54 -29.36
N THR A 339 -1.44 -11.67 -28.41
CA THR A 339 -1.10 -11.83 -26.97
C THR A 339 -0.01 -10.89 -26.38
N GLY A 340 -0.09 -9.58 -26.63
CA GLY A 340 0.54 -8.46 -25.90
C GLY A 340 1.91 -8.69 -25.20
N PHE A 341 2.11 -8.02 -24.06
CA PHE A 341 3.31 -8.16 -23.22
C PHE A 341 3.58 -9.60 -22.77
N LEU A 342 2.52 -10.41 -22.60
CA LEU A 342 2.64 -11.81 -22.13
C LEU A 342 3.48 -12.67 -23.10
N SER A 343 3.21 -12.59 -24.40
CA SER A 343 3.99 -13.34 -25.41
C SER A 343 5.41 -12.82 -25.55
N THR A 344 5.58 -11.49 -25.54
CA THR A 344 6.90 -10.85 -25.59
C THR A 344 7.79 -11.32 -24.45
N VAL A 345 7.29 -11.32 -23.21
CA VAL A 345 8.05 -11.74 -22.03
C VAL A 345 8.32 -13.24 -22.05
N LEU A 346 7.38 -14.06 -22.54
CA LEU A 346 7.60 -15.50 -22.71
C LEU A 346 8.74 -15.79 -23.70
N GLU A 347 8.79 -15.09 -24.84
CA GLU A 347 9.89 -15.20 -25.79
C GLU A 347 11.24 -14.76 -25.18
N LEU A 348 11.25 -13.68 -24.40
CA LEU A 348 12.44 -13.26 -23.67
C LEU A 348 12.92 -14.33 -22.66
N CYS A 349 12.00 -14.99 -21.96
CA CYS A 349 12.32 -16.07 -21.03
C CYS A 349 12.94 -17.29 -21.74
N GLU A 350 12.48 -17.60 -22.95
CA GLU A 350 12.95 -18.74 -23.73
C GLU A 350 14.31 -18.49 -24.40
N LEU A 351 14.63 -17.23 -24.74
CA LEU A 351 15.75 -16.89 -25.62
C LEU A 351 16.83 -15.96 -25.02
N ASN A 352 16.47 -15.03 -24.12
CA ASN A 352 17.32 -13.89 -23.77
C ASN A 352 17.73 -13.83 -22.28
N LEU A 353 16.90 -14.31 -21.35
CA LEU A 353 17.10 -14.12 -19.91
C LEU A 353 18.09 -15.13 -19.29
N ASN A 354 19.36 -15.06 -19.69
CA ASN A 354 20.39 -16.09 -19.43
C ASN A 354 21.03 -16.06 -18.01
N SER A 355 20.30 -15.64 -16.97
CA SER A 355 20.76 -15.71 -15.57
C SER A 355 19.59 -16.01 -14.63
N THR A 356 19.88 -16.59 -13.46
CA THR A 356 18.86 -16.96 -12.46
C THR A 356 17.96 -15.79 -12.05
N HIS A 357 18.54 -14.63 -11.74
CA HIS A 357 17.79 -13.43 -11.36
C HIS A 357 16.89 -12.91 -12.49
N LYS A 358 17.43 -12.85 -13.71
CA LYS A 358 16.69 -12.37 -14.89
C LYS A 358 15.50 -13.28 -15.22
N LEU A 359 15.73 -14.59 -15.30
CA LEU A 359 14.66 -15.55 -15.60
C LEU A 359 13.62 -15.60 -14.49
N SER A 360 14.03 -15.45 -13.23
CA SER A 360 13.13 -15.35 -12.09
C SER A 360 12.18 -14.15 -12.19
N ALA A 361 12.68 -12.97 -12.61
CA ALA A 361 11.84 -11.80 -12.84
C ALA A 361 10.85 -12.04 -14.00
N GLY A 362 11.32 -12.60 -15.11
CA GLY A 362 10.48 -12.96 -16.25
C GLY A 362 9.32 -13.90 -15.89
N LEU A 363 9.58 -14.93 -15.07
CA LEU A 363 8.54 -15.84 -14.58
C LEU A 363 7.49 -15.15 -13.71
N ARG A 364 7.88 -14.20 -12.85
CA ARG A 364 6.91 -13.42 -12.04
C ARG A 364 6.05 -12.51 -12.91
N VAL A 365 6.64 -11.88 -13.92
CA VAL A 365 5.92 -11.06 -14.90
C VAL A 365 4.92 -11.91 -15.68
N ILE A 366 5.32 -13.12 -16.12
CA ILE A 366 4.41 -14.08 -16.78
C ILE A 366 3.24 -14.44 -15.87
N ALA A 367 3.50 -14.78 -14.60
CA ALA A 367 2.46 -15.14 -13.64
C ALA A 367 1.42 -14.03 -13.47
N ALA A 368 1.88 -12.79 -13.28
CA ALA A 368 1.02 -11.62 -13.11
C ALA A 368 0.20 -11.29 -14.36
N LEU A 369 0.82 -11.29 -15.56
CA LEU A 369 0.11 -11.02 -16.82
C LEU A 369 -0.89 -12.13 -17.17
N PHE A 370 -0.57 -13.40 -16.89
CA PHE A 370 -1.50 -14.51 -17.08
C PHE A 370 -2.71 -14.39 -16.15
N ALA A 371 -2.49 -14.09 -14.87
CA ALA A 371 -3.55 -13.88 -13.90
C ALA A 371 -4.48 -12.73 -14.32
N ALA A 372 -3.89 -11.61 -14.75
CA ALA A 372 -4.61 -10.45 -15.25
C ALA A 372 -5.50 -10.77 -16.44
N HIS A 373 -4.96 -11.44 -17.46
CA HIS A 373 -5.72 -11.79 -18.65
C HIS A 373 -6.98 -12.61 -18.29
N CYS A 374 -6.80 -13.58 -17.39
CA CYS A 374 -7.89 -14.44 -16.92
C CYS A 374 -8.92 -13.68 -16.08
N GLU A 375 -8.48 -12.89 -15.10
CA GLU A 375 -9.35 -12.11 -14.22
C GLU A 375 -10.14 -11.06 -15.01
N SER A 376 -9.47 -10.28 -15.85
CA SER A 376 -10.10 -9.23 -16.67
C SER A 376 -11.16 -9.81 -17.59
N TYR A 377 -10.92 -10.98 -18.19
CA TYR A 377 -11.93 -11.66 -18.99
C TYR A 377 -13.17 -12.02 -18.16
N MET A 378 -12.98 -12.66 -17.00
CA MET A 378 -14.10 -13.02 -16.11
C MET A 378 -14.86 -11.78 -15.65
N MET A 379 -14.15 -10.75 -15.21
CA MET A 379 -14.76 -9.50 -14.76
C MET A 379 -15.52 -8.79 -15.89
N ASN A 380 -15.03 -8.84 -17.13
CA ASN A 380 -15.72 -8.31 -18.29
C ASN A 380 -17.01 -9.08 -18.61
N VAL A 381 -16.99 -10.43 -18.58
CA VAL A 381 -18.19 -11.26 -18.75
C VAL A 381 -19.26 -10.89 -17.72
N VAL A 382 -18.88 -10.70 -16.46
CA VAL A 382 -19.82 -10.30 -15.40
C VAL A 382 -20.31 -8.86 -15.64
N GLN A 383 -19.55 -7.98 -16.33
CA GLN A 383 -19.91 -6.56 -16.56
C GLN A 383 -20.83 -6.37 -17.77
N GLU A 384 -20.59 -7.09 -18.87
CA GLU A 384 -21.35 -6.90 -20.12
C GLU A 384 -22.67 -7.69 -20.16
N GLN A 385 -22.84 -8.74 -19.35
CA GLN A 385 -24.01 -9.63 -19.42
C GLN A 385 -25.05 -9.37 -18.31
N ALA A 386 -26.31 -9.15 -18.71
CA ALA A 386 -27.44 -9.02 -17.77
C ALA A 386 -27.78 -10.35 -17.05
N THR A 387 -27.52 -11.49 -17.68
CA THR A 387 -27.64 -12.84 -17.10
C THR A 387 -26.39 -13.62 -17.43
N VAL A 388 -25.61 -14.01 -16.41
CA VAL A 388 -24.36 -14.72 -16.62
C VAL A 388 -24.64 -16.22 -16.79
N ASP A 389 -24.15 -16.83 -17.87
CA ASP A 389 -24.23 -18.28 -18.03
C ASP A 389 -23.23 -18.97 -17.09
N ARG A 390 -23.77 -19.75 -16.14
CA ARG A 390 -23.01 -20.50 -15.12
C ARG A 390 -22.13 -21.61 -15.69
N LEU A 391 -22.29 -21.96 -16.97
CA LEU A 391 -21.43 -22.91 -17.69
C LEU A 391 -20.19 -22.23 -18.33
N THR A 392 -20.12 -20.90 -18.31
CA THR A 392 -19.04 -20.14 -18.94
C THR A 392 -17.75 -20.32 -18.15
N LEU A 393 -16.82 -21.07 -18.72
CA LEU A 393 -15.45 -21.16 -18.20
C LEU A 393 -14.68 -19.87 -18.52
N PRO A 394 -13.68 -19.52 -17.71
CA PRO A 394 -12.71 -18.50 -18.07
C PRO A 394 -12.07 -18.85 -19.43
N ARG A 395 -12.04 -17.88 -20.34
CA ARG A 395 -11.35 -18.06 -21.62
C ARG A 395 -9.86 -18.02 -21.36
N LEU A 396 -9.24 -19.20 -21.41
CA LEU A 396 -7.80 -19.33 -21.37
C LEU A 396 -7.19 -18.82 -22.69
N PRO A 397 -5.89 -18.47 -22.67
CA PRO A 397 -5.14 -18.24 -23.90
C PRO A 397 -5.21 -19.45 -24.83
N ASP A 398 -4.96 -19.22 -26.12
CA ASP A 398 -4.90 -20.27 -27.13
C ASP A 398 -4.01 -21.44 -26.67
N GLN A 399 -4.41 -22.68 -26.96
CA GLN A 399 -3.78 -23.89 -26.42
C GLN A 399 -2.25 -23.92 -26.62
N LEU A 400 -1.76 -23.45 -27.78
CA LEU A 400 -0.32 -23.38 -28.07
C LEU A 400 0.42 -22.45 -27.10
N LEU A 401 -0.16 -21.28 -26.79
CA LEU A 401 0.44 -20.35 -25.85
C LEU A 401 0.36 -20.89 -24.43
N LEU A 402 -0.77 -21.51 -24.04
CA LEU A 402 -0.92 -22.14 -22.73
C LEU A 402 0.12 -23.26 -22.50
N ASP A 403 0.35 -24.11 -23.50
CA ASP A 403 1.35 -25.18 -23.41
C ASP A 403 2.77 -24.60 -23.22
N ARG A 404 3.13 -23.54 -23.94
CA ARG A 404 4.43 -22.85 -23.77
C ARG A 404 4.57 -22.20 -22.39
N LEU A 405 3.51 -21.56 -21.90
CA LEU A 405 3.47 -20.94 -20.58
C LEU A 405 3.69 -21.98 -19.46
N LEU A 406 3.10 -23.17 -19.58
CA LEU A 406 3.30 -24.27 -18.62
C LEU A 406 4.70 -24.89 -18.74
N LEU A 407 5.24 -25.01 -19.96
CA LEU A 407 6.55 -25.62 -20.21
C LEU A 407 7.70 -24.89 -19.51
N MET A 408 7.67 -23.56 -19.48
CA MET A 408 8.77 -22.77 -18.94
C MET A 408 9.05 -23.04 -17.44
N PRO A 409 8.08 -22.93 -16.50
CA PRO A 409 8.29 -23.31 -15.10
C PRO A 409 8.54 -24.82 -14.93
N LEU A 410 7.89 -25.70 -15.71
CA LEU A 410 8.13 -27.15 -15.64
C LEU A 410 9.57 -27.53 -15.99
N ARG A 411 10.18 -26.87 -16.99
CA ARG A 411 11.58 -27.07 -17.36
C ARG A 411 12.54 -26.61 -16.26
N VAL A 412 12.21 -25.53 -15.56
CA VAL A 412 12.98 -25.12 -14.37
C VAL A 412 12.86 -26.16 -13.27
N LEU A 413 11.66 -26.66 -12.96
CA LEU A 413 11.46 -27.73 -11.97
C LEU A 413 12.23 -29.01 -12.36
N ASN A 414 12.17 -29.42 -13.63
CA ASN A 414 12.91 -30.55 -14.17
C ASN A 414 14.43 -30.38 -14.00
N MET A 415 14.96 -29.16 -14.19
CA MET A 415 16.37 -28.85 -13.96
C MET A 415 16.78 -29.07 -12.50
N TYR A 416 16.02 -28.51 -11.54
CA TYR A 416 16.28 -28.70 -10.10
C TYR A 416 16.13 -30.16 -9.68
N TYR A 417 15.08 -30.84 -10.15
CA TYR A 417 14.88 -32.27 -9.96
C TYR A 417 16.10 -33.07 -10.44
N SER A 418 16.55 -32.83 -11.67
CA SER A 418 17.67 -33.56 -12.27
C SER A 418 18.98 -33.36 -11.51
N LEU A 419 19.25 -32.13 -11.08
CA LEU A 419 20.43 -31.77 -10.30
C LEU A 419 20.43 -32.45 -8.92
N ILE A 420 19.32 -32.36 -8.18
CA ILE A 420 19.21 -32.91 -6.82
C ILE A 420 19.16 -34.43 -6.87
N ALA A 421 18.43 -35.04 -7.81
CA ALA A 421 18.32 -36.49 -7.95
C ALA A 421 19.67 -37.15 -8.30
N GLU A 422 20.43 -36.57 -9.22
CA GLU A 422 21.78 -37.09 -9.52
C GLU A 422 22.70 -36.95 -8.31
N TYR A 423 22.68 -35.80 -7.63
CA TYR A 423 23.46 -35.60 -6.41
C TYR A 423 23.13 -36.64 -5.33
N ARG A 424 21.84 -36.89 -5.08
CA ARG A 424 21.38 -37.95 -4.18
C ARG A 424 21.88 -39.31 -4.63
N SER A 425 21.86 -39.63 -5.91
CA SER A 425 22.37 -40.92 -6.38
C SER A 425 23.88 -41.08 -6.20
N VAL A 426 24.65 -39.99 -6.25
CA VAL A 426 26.09 -40.03 -5.99
C VAL A 426 26.37 -40.27 -4.50
N ILE A 427 25.47 -39.83 -3.61
CA ILE A 427 25.62 -39.91 -2.14
C ILE A 427 24.95 -41.13 -1.52
N SER A 428 23.86 -41.64 -2.11
CA SER A 428 23.03 -42.72 -1.55
C SER A 428 23.69 -44.10 -1.50
N GLN A 429 25.01 -44.18 -1.71
CA GLN A 429 25.82 -45.28 -1.16
C GLN A 429 26.02 -45.16 0.37
N SER A 430 25.56 -44.08 1.01
CA SER A 430 25.55 -43.90 2.47
C SER A 430 24.32 -43.10 2.96
N SER A 431 23.35 -43.81 3.56
CA SER A 431 22.19 -43.34 4.36
C SER A 431 20.91 -42.86 3.63
N THR A 432 19.76 -43.23 4.21
CA THR A 432 18.39 -43.23 3.62
C THR A 432 17.41 -42.26 4.29
N SER A 433 17.86 -41.22 4.99
CA SER A 433 16.96 -40.30 5.70
C SER A 433 16.63 -39.03 4.91
N ILE A 434 15.34 -38.78 4.72
CA ILE A 434 14.74 -37.64 3.98
C ILE A 434 14.89 -36.29 4.72
N LEU A 435 15.20 -36.30 6.02
CA LEU A 435 15.19 -35.10 6.89
C LEU A 435 16.57 -34.71 7.44
N SER A 436 17.64 -35.43 7.07
CA SER A 436 18.99 -35.11 7.54
C SER A 436 19.72 -34.35 6.45
N ARG A 437 20.10 -33.08 6.70
CA ARG A 437 21.23 -32.49 5.97
C ARG A 437 22.39 -33.48 6.06
N PRO A 438 23.03 -33.88 4.95
CA PRO A 438 24.22 -34.71 5.05
C PRO A 438 25.20 -33.99 5.97
N THR A 439 25.66 -34.69 7.00
CA THR A 439 26.72 -34.23 7.90
C THR A 439 27.91 -33.74 7.08
N LEU A 440 28.66 -32.76 7.61
CA LEU A 440 29.89 -32.15 7.05
C LEU A 440 31.05 -33.14 6.82
N SER A 441 30.80 -34.27 6.17
CA SER A 441 31.80 -35.14 5.58
C SER A 441 32.20 -34.57 4.22
N PRO A 442 33.48 -34.64 3.83
CA PRO A 442 33.94 -34.16 2.53
C PRO A 442 33.12 -34.82 1.41
N LEU A 443 32.54 -34.00 0.51
CA LEU A 443 31.80 -34.49 -0.64
C LEU A 443 32.65 -35.49 -1.44
N PRO A 444 32.07 -36.59 -1.95
CA PRO A 444 32.78 -37.49 -2.83
C PRO A 444 33.30 -36.73 -4.06
N THR A 445 34.58 -36.96 -4.42
CA THR A 445 35.28 -36.35 -5.56
C THR A 445 34.76 -36.78 -6.94
N LYS A 446 33.65 -37.54 -7.00
CA LYS A 446 33.03 -37.98 -8.25
C LYS A 446 32.27 -36.83 -8.90
N LYS A 447 32.74 -36.39 -10.07
CA LYS A 447 32.05 -35.40 -10.91
C LYS A 447 30.70 -35.95 -11.38
N ILE A 448 29.70 -35.08 -11.36
CA ILE A 448 28.36 -35.30 -11.93
C ILE A 448 28.50 -35.79 -13.39
N SER A 449 27.75 -36.83 -13.75
CA SER A 449 27.83 -37.43 -15.09
C SER A 449 26.81 -36.80 -16.06
N PRO A 450 27.25 -36.16 -17.17
CA PRO A 450 26.35 -35.40 -18.05
C PRO A 450 25.36 -36.27 -18.82
N SER A 451 25.74 -37.52 -19.15
CA SER A 451 24.84 -38.48 -19.81
C SER A 451 23.70 -38.91 -18.88
N ARG A 452 23.99 -39.13 -17.61
CA ARG A 452 23.00 -39.57 -16.63
C ARG A 452 22.03 -38.48 -16.23
N ILE A 453 22.52 -37.25 -16.06
CA ILE A 453 21.64 -36.09 -15.88
C ILE A 453 20.69 -35.93 -17.06
N ALA A 454 21.16 -36.15 -18.29
CA ALA A 454 20.29 -36.10 -19.46
C ALA A 454 19.21 -37.20 -19.44
N ASP A 455 19.55 -38.40 -18.97
CA ASP A 455 18.57 -39.49 -18.81
C ASP A 455 17.54 -39.19 -17.72
N ILE A 456 17.99 -38.65 -16.57
CA ILE A 456 17.11 -38.21 -15.48
C ILE A 456 16.18 -37.08 -15.95
N SER A 457 16.69 -36.12 -16.72
CA SER A 457 15.91 -35.00 -17.25
C SER A 457 14.81 -35.45 -18.20
N ARG A 458 15.04 -36.52 -18.96
CA ARG A 458 14.03 -37.18 -19.82
C ARG A 458 13.13 -38.16 -19.05
N LEU A 459 13.24 -38.22 -17.72
CA LEU A 459 12.51 -39.13 -16.85
C LEU A 459 12.70 -40.62 -17.19
N LEU A 460 13.83 -40.96 -17.84
CA LEU A 460 14.15 -42.34 -18.20
C LEU A 460 14.39 -43.17 -16.93
N GLY A 461 13.72 -44.31 -16.82
CA GLY A 461 13.74 -45.17 -15.63
C GLY A 461 12.68 -44.83 -14.58
N THR A 462 11.84 -43.83 -14.82
CA THR A 462 10.59 -43.62 -14.08
C THR A 462 9.43 -44.29 -14.83
N SER A 463 8.32 -44.56 -14.13
CA SER A 463 7.07 -45.04 -14.78
C SER A 463 6.25 -43.90 -15.41
N ILE A 464 6.79 -42.69 -15.46
CA ILE A 464 6.08 -41.48 -15.91
C ILE A 464 6.49 -41.17 -17.35
N HIS A 465 5.49 -41.04 -18.22
CA HIS A 465 5.67 -40.58 -19.60
C HIS A 465 5.19 -39.14 -19.72
N PRO A 466 6.09 -38.15 -19.90
CA PRO A 466 5.70 -36.75 -19.93
C PRO A 466 4.86 -36.46 -21.17
N THR A 467 3.73 -35.77 -21.00
CA THR A 467 2.86 -35.38 -22.11
C THR A 467 3.37 -34.18 -22.88
N LEU A 468 4.16 -33.33 -22.22
CA LEU A 468 4.83 -32.17 -22.79
C LEU A 468 6.35 -32.37 -22.79
N GLN A 469 7.07 -31.60 -23.62
CA GLN A 469 8.52 -31.67 -23.70
C GLN A 469 9.20 -30.87 -22.56
N THR A 470 9.11 -31.38 -21.33
CA THR A 470 9.49 -30.73 -20.07
C THR A 470 10.98 -30.83 -19.72
N SER A 471 11.75 -31.62 -20.48
CA SER A 471 13.20 -31.71 -20.33
C SER A 471 13.85 -30.32 -20.42
N TYR A 472 14.63 -29.94 -19.40
CA TYR A 472 15.30 -28.63 -19.37
C TYR A 472 16.32 -28.45 -20.51
N LEU A 473 16.79 -29.56 -21.10
CA LEU A 473 17.74 -29.55 -22.21
C LEU A 473 17.18 -28.95 -23.50
N GLU A 474 15.86 -28.85 -23.59
CA GLU A 474 15.11 -28.39 -24.76
C GLU A 474 14.89 -26.87 -24.74
N CYS A 475 15.26 -26.19 -23.64
CA CYS A 475 15.25 -24.73 -23.55
C CYS A 475 16.70 -24.20 -23.48
N PRO A 476 17.12 -23.36 -24.45
CA PRO A 476 18.50 -22.87 -24.50
C PRO A 476 18.85 -22.02 -23.28
N THR A 477 17.93 -21.15 -22.82
CA THR A 477 18.15 -20.31 -21.64
C THR A 477 18.33 -21.13 -20.36
N VAL A 478 17.46 -22.11 -20.09
CA VAL A 478 17.60 -22.97 -18.89
C VAL A 478 18.89 -23.80 -18.94
N LYS A 479 19.23 -24.32 -20.12
CA LYS A 479 20.48 -25.06 -20.34
C LYS A 479 21.73 -24.21 -20.06
N GLN A 480 21.73 -22.92 -20.44
CA GLN A 480 22.83 -22.01 -20.14
C GLN A 480 22.94 -21.70 -18.64
N ILE A 481 21.82 -21.57 -17.95
CA ILE A 481 21.76 -21.26 -16.51
C ILE A 481 22.19 -22.45 -15.64
N PHE A 482 22.07 -23.69 -16.14
CA PHE A 482 22.34 -24.93 -15.40
C PHE A 482 23.64 -24.89 -14.59
N HIS A 483 24.77 -24.50 -15.20
CA HIS A 483 26.06 -24.48 -14.49
C HIS A 483 26.14 -23.44 -13.38
N SER A 484 25.41 -22.33 -13.52
CA SER A 484 25.29 -21.31 -12.46
C SER A 484 24.51 -21.88 -11.27
N VAL A 485 23.41 -22.59 -11.52
CA VAL A 485 22.59 -23.25 -10.48
C VAL A 485 23.34 -24.42 -9.84
N GLU A 486 24.10 -25.20 -10.61
CA GLU A 486 24.99 -26.25 -10.09
C GLU A 486 26.05 -25.68 -9.14
N GLY A 487 26.62 -24.50 -9.48
CA GLY A 487 27.52 -23.78 -8.59
C GLY A 487 26.83 -23.27 -7.32
N ALA A 488 25.62 -22.72 -7.45
CA ALA A 488 24.82 -22.26 -6.31
C ALA A 488 24.42 -23.42 -5.38
N HIS A 489 24.07 -24.58 -5.93
CA HIS A 489 23.75 -25.79 -5.16
C HIS A 489 24.95 -26.28 -4.34
N ARG A 490 26.15 -26.29 -4.92
CA ARG A 490 27.37 -26.63 -4.19
C ARG A 490 27.62 -25.66 -3.03
N ASN A 491 27.49 -24.36 -3.26
CA ASN A 491 27.63 -23.36 -2.21
C ASN A 491 26.58 -23.53 -1.09
N PHE A 492 25.33 -23.85 -1.46
CA PHE A 492 24.26 -24.13 -0.51
C PHE A 492 24.54 -25.35 0.38
N LEU A 493 25.19 -26.39 -0.16
CA LEU A 493 25.56 -27.58 0.59
C LEU A 493 26.80 -27.36 1.47
N GLU A 494 27.75 -26.53 1.02
CA GLU A 494 29.01 -26.29 1.72
C GLU A 494 28.93 -25.18 2.79
N ARG A 495 27.95 -24.26 2.70
CA ARG A 495 27.85 -23.07 3.57
C ARG A 495 26.49 -22.97 4.24
N LEU A 496 26.50 -22.68 5.54
CA LEU A 496 25.31 -22.37 6.34
C LEU A 496 24.97 -20.87 6.30
N ASP A 497 24.92 -20.30 5.09
CA ASP A 497 24.64 -18.87 4.87
C ASP A 497 23.29 -18.70 4.16
N GLY A 498 22.39 -17.91 4.74
CA GLY A 498 21.07 -17.62 4.17
C GLY A 498 21.14 -16.92 2.81
N GLU A 499 22.23 -16.19 2.52
CA GLU A 499 22.44 -15.62 1.19
C GLU A 499 22.70 -16.70 0.12
N CYS A 500 23.42 -17.77 0.48
CA CYS A 500 23.65 -18.90 -0.43
C CYS A 500 22.37 -19.70 -0.67
N GLU A 501 21.54 -19.89 0.36
CA GLU A 501 20.22 -20.52 0.26
C GLU A 501 19.28 -19.73 -0.64
N SER A 502 19.13 -18.43 -0.39
CA SER A 502 18.26 -17.56 -1.20
C SER A 502 18.70 -17.53 -2.68
N ARG A 503 20.00 -17.46 -2.98
CA ARG A 503 20.50 -17.49 -4.36
C ARG A 503 20.20 -18.81 -5.07
N PHE A 504 20.28 -19.94 -4.38
CA PHE A 504 19.97 -21.26 -4.95
C PHE A 504 18.46 -21.43 -5.16
N VAL A 505 17.63 -21.01 -4.20
CA VAL A 505 16.18 -21.24 -4.22
C VAL A 505 15.43 -20.19 -5.06
N LEU A 506 15.99 -19.00 -5.31
CA LEU A 506 15.32 -17.88 -6.00
C LEU A 506 14.56 -18.28 -7.28
N LEU A 507 15.25 -18.93 -8.21
CA LEU A 507 14.66 -19.32 -9.50
C LEU A 507 13.65 -20.48 -9.33
N LEU A 508 13.90 -21.40 -8.39
CA LEU A 508 12.98 -22.48 -8.05
C LEU A 508 11.67 -21.93 -7.48
N HIS A 509 11.75 -20.99 -6.52
CA HIS A 509 10.59 -20.36 -5.92
C HIS A 509 9.75 -19.61 -6.97
N ALA A 510 10.38 -18.85 -7.87
CA ALA A 510 9.67 -18.16 -8.94
C ALA A 510 8.96 -19.12 -9.92
N ALA A 511 9.55 -20.28 -10.22
CA ALA A 511 8.91 -21.29 -11.07
C ALA A 511 7.73 -21.99 -10.36
N LEU A 512 7.87 -22.30 -9.06
CA LEU A 512 6.80 -22.87 -8.24
C LEU A 512 5.62 -21.91 -8.11
N ASP A 513 5.88 -20.63 -7.83
CA ASP A 513 4.85 -19.60 -7.76
C ASP A 513 4.16 -19.41 -9.12
N CYS A 514 4.92 -19.27 -10.21
CA CYS A 514 4.36 -19.12 -11.55
C CYS A 514 3.43 -20.29 -11.93
N LEU A 515 3.86 -21.52 -11.68
CA LEU A 515 3.03 -22.69 -11.92
C LEU A 515 1.80 -22.73 -11.01
N GLY A 516 1.96 -22.33 -9.75
CA GLY A 516 0.87 -22.21 -8.78
C GLY A 516 -0.20 -21.20 -9.21
N THR A 517 0.21 -20.02 -9.66
CA THR A 517 -0.67 -18.98 -10.21
C THR A 517 -1.40 -19.49 -11.45
N MET A 518 -0.72 -20.19 -12.36
CA MET A 518 -1.38 -20.78 -13.51
C MET A 518 -2.43 -21.84 -13.13
N CYS A 519 -2.13 -22.69 -12.13
CA CYS A 519 -3.05 -23.73 -11.66
C CYS A 519 -4.40 -23.18 -11.17
N GLU A 520 -4.47 -21.93 -10.73
CA GLU A 520 -5.74 -21.32 -10.29
C GLU A 520 -6.81 -21.27 -11.38
N MET A 521 -6.39 -21.21 -12.64
CA MET A 521 -7.30 -21.12 -13.80
C MET A 521 -7.44 -22.43 -14.57
N LEU A 522 -6.68 -23.47 -14.20
CA LEU A 522 -6.74 -24.78 -14.86
C LEU A 522 -7.86 -25.65 -14.29
N THR A 523 -8.51 -26.41 -15.16
CA THR A 523 -9.43 -27.48 -14.73
C THR A 523 -8.66 -28.76 -14.41
N PHE A 524 -9.27 -29.66 -13.64
CA PHE A 524 -8.65 -30.95 -13.33
C PHE A 524 -8.31 -31.77 -14.58
N SER A 525 -9.16 -31.74 -15.60
CA SER A 525 -8.91 -32.46 -16.87
C SER A 525 -7.63 -31.98 -17.57
N GLN A 526 -7.31 -30.69 -17.49
CA GLN A 526 -6.11 -30.10 -18.08
C GLN A 526 -4.85 -30.40 -17.24
N LEU A 527 -4.96 -30.40 -15.91
CA LEU A 527 -3.84 -30.66 -15.01
C LEU A 527 -3.50 -32.15 -14.87
N ARG A 528 -4.50 -33.02 -14.93
CA ARG A 528 -4.38 -34.48 -14.67
C ARG A 528 -3.22 -35.15 -15.41
N PRO A 529 -2.93 -34.87 -16.70
CA PRO A 529 -1.81 -35.51 -17.40
C PRO A 529 -0.43 -35.09 -16.86
N LEU A 530 -0.32 -33.92 -16.24
CA LEU A 530 0.93 -33.37 -15.70
C LEU A 530 1.10 -33.66 -14.19
N LEU A 531 0.03 -34.06 -13.50
CA LEU A 531 0.00 -34.16 -12.04
C LEU A 531 1.09 -35.06 -11.46
N GLN A 532 1.25 -36.28 -12.00
CA GLN A 532 2.26 -37.23 -11.50
C GLN A 532 3.69 -36.71 -11.68
N GLU A 533 3.95 -36.04 -12.80
CA GLU A 533 5.24 -35.44 -13.11
C GLU A 533 5.56 -34.28 -12.15
N ILE A 534 4.60 -33.38 -11.93
CA ILE A 534 4.77 -32.26 -11.00
C ILE A 534 5.03 -32.77 -9.58
N LEU A 535 4.27 -33.76 -9.12
CA LEU A 535 4.45 -34.35 -7.79
C LEU A 535 5.82 -35.04 -7.65
N LEU A 536 6.35 -35.66 -8.71
CA LEU A 536 7.71 -36.21 -8.70
C LEU A 536 8.76 -35.10 -8.46
N TYR A 537 8.63 -33.95 -9.15
CA TYR A 537 9.53 -32.82 -8.93
C TYR A 537 9.43 -32.28 -7.51
N VAL A 538 8.21 -32.01 -7.04
CA VAL A 538 7.93 -31.50 -5.70
C VAL A 538 8.50 -32.42 -4.62
N LYS A 539 8.38 -33.74 -4.78
CA LYS A 539 8.93 -34.73 -3.83
C LYS A 539 10.44 -34.54 -3.60
N VAL A 540 11.18 -34.17 -4.64
CA VAL A 540 12.63 -33.97 -4.54
C VAL A 540 12.95 -32.57 -4.03
N THR A 541 12.23 -31.55 -4.50
CA THR A 541 12.52 -30.13 -4.19
C THR A 541 11.99 -29.68 -2.82
N LEU A 542 11.05 -30.40 -2.20
CA LEU A 542 10.46 -30.06 -0.89
C LEU A 542 11.51 -29.91 0.22
N GLU A 543 12.61 -30.67 0.16
CA GLU A 543 13.71 -30.60 1.14
C GLU A 543 14.49 -29.27 1.08
N VAL A 544 14.55 -28.63 -0.10
CA VAL A 544 15.34 -27.40 -0.32
C VAL A 544 14.46 -26.15 -0.38
N CYS A 545 13.20 -26.28 -0.78
CA CYS A 545 12.25 -25.17 -0.90
C CYS A 545 10.87 -25.59 -0.35
N PRO A 546 10.75 -25.80 0.97
CA PRO A 546 9.53 -26.35 1.58
C PRO A 546 8.34 -25.39 1.47
N ASP A 547 8.57 -24.08 1.52
CA ASP A 547 7.55 -23.05 1.42
C ASP A 547 6.89 -23.01 0.03
N GLY A 548 7.66 -22.84 -1.04
CA GLY A 548 7.14 -22.80 -2.41
C GLY A 548 6.50 -24.13 -2.83
N CYS A 549 7.10 -25.25 -2.43
CA CYS A 549 6.56 -26.58 -2.72
C CYS A 549 5.21 -26.81 -2.03
N THR A 550 5.06 -26.38 -0.77
CA THR A 550 3.79 -26.50 -0.04
C THR A 550 2.70 -25.63 -0.65
N LYS A 551 3.03 -24.40 -1.08
CA LYS A 551 2.09 -23.53 -1.80
C LYS A 551 1.61 -24.18 -3.09
N LEU A 552 2.52 -24.74 -3.91
CA LEU A 552 2.13 -25.45 -5.13
C LEU A 552 1.28 -26.68 -4.82
N LEU A 553 1.64 -27.50 -3.81
CA LEU A 553 0.81 -28.64 -3.38
C LEU A 553 -0.61 -28.21 -3.03
N HIS A 554 -0.77 -27.09 -2.33
CA HIS A 554 -2.08 -26.53 -2.02
C HIS A 554 -2.86 -26.18 -3.31
N GLN A 555 -2.23 -25.53 -4.28
CA GLN A 555 -2.90 -25.23 -5.55
C GLN A 555 -3.30 -26.50 -6.32
N LEU A 556 -2.46 -27.54 -6.31
CA LEU A 556 -2.80 -28.82 -6.93
C LEU A 556 -4.01 -29.48 -6.24
N PHE A 557 -4.08 -29.46 -4.91
CA PHE A 557 -5.26 -29.94 -4.17
C PHE A 557 -6.53 -29.17 -4.59
N LYS A 558 -6.44 -27.84 -4.69
CA LYS A 558 -7.59 -27.02 -5.12
C LYS A 558 -8.07 -27.38 -6.52
N VAL A 559 -7.17 -27.61 -7.47
CA VAL A 559 -7.56 -28.07 -8.82
C VAL A 559 -8.20 -29.45 -8.76
N VAL A 560 -7.65 -30.38 -7.98
CA VAL A 560 -8.20 -31.74 -7.79
C VAL A 560 -9.61 -31.71 -7.18
N PHE A 561 -9.90 -30.79 -6.27
CA PHE A 561 -11.23 -30.65 -5.66
C PHE A 561 -12.18 -29.72 -6.43
N GLY A 562 -11.72 -29.05 -7.48
CA GLY A 562 -12.52 -28.03 -8.18
C GLY A 562 -12.79 -26.79 -7.32
N LYS A 563 -11.81 -26.40 -6.50
CA LYS A 563 -11.90 -25.30 -5.53
C LYS A 563 -11.03 -24.10 -5.87
N ASN A 564 -10.38 -24.11 -7.02
CA ASN A 564 -9.58 -23.00 -7.52
C ASN A 564 -10.42 -21.87 -8.12
N THR A 565 -9.77 -20.76 -8.44
CA THR A 565 -10.38 -19.55 -9.01
C THR A 565 -11.23 -19.79 -10.26
N ALA A 566 -10.85 -20.74 -11.11
CA ALA A 566 -11.63 -21.13 -12.29
C ALA A 566 -13.10 -21.49 -11.98
N ASN A 567 -13.38 -21.89 -10.74
CA ASN A 567 -14.69 -22.31 -10.26
C ASN A 567 -15.43 -21.21 -9.48
N ILE A 568 -14.97 -19.95 -9.47
CA ILE A 568 -15.71 -18.88 -8.79
C ILE A 568 -17.11 -18.71 -9.39
N ASN A 569 -18.11 -18.57 -8.51
CA ASN A 569 -19.48 -18.32 -8.88
C ASN A 569 -19.67 -16.89 -9.39
N LEU A 570 -19.90 -16.75 -10.69
CA LEU A 570 -20.02 -15.46 -11.37
C LEU A 570 -21.22 -14.63 -10.86
N ASP A 571 -22.31 -15.26 -10.39
CA ASP A 571 -23.45 -14.54 -9.81
C ASP A 571 -23.05 -13.81 -8.52
N ILE A 572 -22.17 -14.41 -7.73
CA ILE A 572 -21.70 -13.81 -6.48
C ILE A 572 -20.72 -12.68 -6.79
N LEU A 573 -19.81 -12.87 -7.77
CA LEU A 573 -18.98 -11.78 -8.25
C LEU A 573 -19.80 -10.60 -8.77
N GLN A 574 -20.94 -10.87 -9.44
CA GLN A 574 -21.86 -9.82 -9.86
C GLN A 574 -22.44 -9.07 -8.65
N SER A 575 -22.86 -9.79 -7.61
CA SER A 575 -23.41 -9.20 -6.38
C SER A 575 -22.39 -8.40 -5.56
N MET A 576 -21.09 -8.62 -5.77
CA MET A 576 -20.01 -7.85 -5.13
C MET A 576 -19.73 -6.52 -5.84
N LYS A 577 -20.42 -6.21 -6.94
CA LYS A 577 -20.22 -4.96 -7.68
C LYS A 577 -20.93 -3.79 -7.02
N MET A 578 -20.26 -2.64 -7.06
CA MET A 578 -20.81 -1.35 -6.62
C MET A 578 -21.23 -0.46 -7.81
N LYS A 579 -20.99 -0.89 -9.06
CA LYS A 579 -21.20 -0.07 -10.26
C LYS A 579 -22.67 0.24 -10.57
N ASP A 580 -23.62 -0.53 -10.03
CA ASP A 580 -25.03 -0.15 -10.07
C ASP A 580 -25.38 0.53 -8.75
N PRO A 581 -25.68 1.85 -8.74
CA PRO A 581 -26.22 2.49 -7.55
C PRO A 581 -27.46 1.72 -7.10
N LEU A 582 -27.57 1.50 -5.78
CA LEU A 582 -28.78 0.91 -5.19
C LEU A 582 -30.01 1.59 -5.79
N PRO A 583 -31.07 0.85 -6.15
CA PRO A 583 -32.24 1.44 -6.79
C PRO A 583 -32.73 2.61 -5.94
N PRO A 584 -32.98 3.78 -6.56
CA PRO A 584 -33.42 4.96 -5.82
C PRO A 584 -34.75 4.66 -5.13
N LEU A 585 -34.89 5.08 -3.87
CA LEU A 585 -36.10 4.85 -3.09
C LEU A 585 -37.32 5.55 -3.70
N ASN A 586 -37.10 6.63 -4.46
CA ASN A 586 -38.13 7.42 -5.10
C ASN A 586 -37.58 8.26 -6.29
N GLU A 587 -38.49 8.91 -7.02
CA GLU A 587 -38.15 9.76 -8.17
C GLU A 587 -37.28 10.97 -7.81
N ALA A 588 -37.41 11.52 -6.59
CA ALA A 588 -36.60 12.65 -6.14
C ALA A 588 -35.13 12.24 -5.93
N GLU A 589 -34.90 11.07 -5.33
CA GLU A 589 -33.58 10.48 -5.21
C GLU A 589 -32.99 10.15 -6.59
N MET A 590 -33.80 9.63 -7.50
CA MET A 590 -33.36 9.37 -8.88
C MET A 590 -32.86 10.64 -9.58
N LEU A 591 -33.56 11.77 -9.41
CA LEU A 591 -33.15 13.06 -9.96
C LEU A 591 -31.88 13.60 -9.28
N TYR A 592 -31.74 13.42 -7.97
CA TYR A 592 -30.54 13.81 -7.21
C TYR A 592 -29.29 13.02 -7.64
N LEU A 593 -29.40 11.71 -7.81
CA LEU A 593 -28.29 10.83 -8.20
C LEU A 593 -27.75 11.14 -9.61
N ARG A 594 -28.58 11.68 -10.52
CA ARG A 594 -28.15 12.07 -11.88
C ARG A 594 -27.16 13.25 -11.94
N TYR A 595 -27.09 14.04 -10.88
CA TYR A 595 -26.20 15.22 -10.77
C TYR A 595 -25.12 15.05 -9.68
N ALA A 596 -25.05 13.88 -9.04
CA ALA A 596 -24.20 13.61 -7.89
C ALA A 596 -22.76 13.24 -8.28
N ASN A 597 -21.79 13.65 -7.45
CA ASN A 597 -20.42 13.13 -7.50
C ASN A 597 -20.26 11.95 -6.53
N GLU A 598 -19.11 11.26 -6.55
CA GLU A 598 -18.84 10.08 -5.69
C GLU A 598 -19.09 10.34 -4.21
N PHE A 599 -18.70 11.51 -3.70
CA PHE A 599 -18.92 11.88 -2.30
C PHE A 599 -20.41 12.04 -1.96
N THR A 600 -21.19 12.66 -2.86
CA THR A 600 -22.64 12.77 -2.72
C THR A 600 -23.31 11.40 -2.70
N LEU A 601 -22.89 10.47 -3.56
CA LEU A 601 -23.36 9.08 -3.56
C LEU A 601 -23.02 8.39 -2.24
N PHE A 602 -21.78 8.52 -1.77
CA PHE A 602 -21.36 7.99 -0.47
C PHE A 602 -22.23 8.54 0.67
N SER A 603 -22.45 9.85 0.73
CA SER A 603 -23.27 10.48 1.76
C SER A 603 -24.71 9.94 1.79
N ALA A 604 -25.27 9.65 0.62
CA ALA A 604 -26.64 9.13 0.48
C ALA A 604 -26.78 7.64 0.83
N PHE A 605 -25.72 6.85 0.61
CA PHE A 605 -25.78 5.39 0.76
C PHE A 605 -25.11 4.86 2.04
N VAL A 606 -24.18 5.57 2.68
CA VAL A 606 -23.40 5.06 3.82
C VAL A 606 -24.25 4.57 5.00
N SER A 607 -25.43 5.15 5.21
CA SER A 607 -26.35 4.73 6.26
C SER A 607 -27.22 3.53 5.86
N ARG A 608 -27.25 3.12 4.59
CA ARG A 608 -28.06 1.99 4.12
C ARG A 608 -27.44 0.66 4.50
N LYS A 609 -28.29 -0.31 4.77
CA LYS A 609 -27.82 -1.65 5.13
C LYS A 609 -27.22 -2.35 3.91
N GLU A 610 -27.88 -2.24 2.77
CA GLU A 610 -27.52 -2.88 1.51
C GLU A 610 -26.16 -2.38 0.99
N TYR A 611 -25.86 -1.11 1.20
CA TYR A 611 -24.56 -0.52 0.83
C TYR A 611 -23.43 -1.16 1.65
N MET A 612 -23.63 -1.28 2.96
CA MET A 612 -22.67 -1.93 3.87
C MET A 612 -22.60 -3.46 3.65
N ASP A 613 -23.72 -4.10 3.30
CA ASP A 613 -23.77 -5.53 2.99
C ASP A 613 -22.79 -5.89 1.85
N THR A 614 -22.63 -5.02 0.84
CA THR A 614 -21.68 -5.25 -0.27
C THR A 614 -20.23 -5.25 0.20
N PHE A 615 -19.83 -4.32 1.08
CA PHE A 615 -18.47 -4.29 1.64
C PHE A 615 -18.20 -5.49 2.56
N VAL A 616 -19.19 -5.88 3.38
CA VAL A 616 -19.09 -7.09 4.20
C VAL A 616 -18.97 -8.32 3.30
N LEU A 617 -19.75 -8.40 2.23
CA LEU A 617 -19.70 -9.50 1.27
C LEU A 617 -18.31 -9.62 0.63
N ARG A 618 -17.69 -8.50 0.22
CA ARG A 618 -16.30 -8.45 -0.28
C ARG A 618 -15.29 -8.89 0.79
N SER A 619 -15.57 -8.60 2.06
CA SER A 619 -14.72 -8.97 3.20
C SER A 619 -14.76 -10.46 3.54
N LEU A 620 -15.86 -11.16 3.22
CA LEU A 620 -16.05 -12.58 3.56
C LEU A 620 -15.18 -13.53 2.74
N GLY A 621 -14.89 -13.20 1.48
CA GLY A 621 -14.12 -14.07 0.58
C GLY A 621 -14.61 -15.52 0.59
N TRP A 622 -13.68 -16.47 0.69
CA TRP A 622 -13.95 -17.91 0.70
C TRP A 622 -14.69 -18.42 1.94
N LEU A 623 -14.88 -17.61 2.99
CA LEU A 623 -15.76 -18.01 4.10
C LEU A 623 -17.20 -18.20 3.58
N LYS A 624 -17.61 -17.48 2.55
CA LYS A 624 -18.92 -17.67 1.93
C LYS A 624 -18.98 -19.02 1.21
N THR A 625 -19.92 -19.88 1.61
CA THR A 625 -20.00 -21.28 1.15
C THR A 625 -20.36 -21.46 -0.32
N ASP A 626 -21.11 -20.51 -0.87
CA ASP A 626 -21.59 -20.47 -2.25
C ASP A 626 -20.63 -19.76 -3.21
N MET A 627 -19.49 -19.22 -2.72
CA MET A 627 -18.49 -18.48 -3.50
C MET A 627 -17.95 -19.27 -4.71
N LEU A 628 -18.00 -20.60 -4.63
CA LEU A 628 -17.55 -21.51 -5.68
C LEU A 628 -18.74 -22.25 -6.31
N SER A 629 -18.76 -22.29 -7.63
CA SER A 629 -19.62 -23.13 -8.45
C SER A 629 -19.19 -24.59 -8.37
N LYS A 630 -20.15 -25.51 -8.39
CA LYS A 630 -19.89 -26.97 -8.45
C LYS A 630 -19.94 -27.51 -9.88
N VAL A 631 -20.17 -26.65 -10.87
CA VAL A 631 -20.48 -27.03 -12.25
C VAL A 631 -19.32 -27.76 -12.93
N HIS A 632 -18.07 -27.36 -12.67
CA HIS A 632 -16.87 -27.97 -13.27
C HIS A 632 -16.10 -28.86 -12.30
N ASN A 633 -16.74 -29.31 -11.23
CA ASN A 633 -16.10 -30.21 -10.29
C ASN A 633 -15.76 -31.55 -10.98
N PRO A 634 -14.55 -32.09 -10.75
CA PRO A 634 -14.20 -33.39 -11.27
C PRO A 634 -15.07 -34.49 -10.64
N PRO A 635 -15.37 -35.57 -11.37
CA PRO A 635 -16.20 -36.64 -10.86
C PRO A 635 -15.44 -37.44 -9.77
N PRO A 636 -16.12 -37.95 -8.72
CA PRO A 636 -15.46 -38.58 -7.56
C PRO A 636 -14.55 -39.78 -7.87
N ASN A 637 -14.87 -40.51 -8.95
CA ASN A 637 -14.08 -41.64 -9.45
C ASN A 637 -12.70 -41.23 -9.98
N GLU A 638 -12.53 -39.97 -10.38
CA GLU A 638 -11.24 -39.45 -10.85
C GLU A 638 -10.44 -38.77 -9.74
N ILE A 639 -11.10 -38.29 -8.68
CA ILE A 639 -10.46 -37.68 -7.51
C ILE A 639 -9.72 -38.74 -6.68
N THR A 640 -10.33 -39.91 -6.48
CA THR A 640 -9.79 -40.95 -5.58
C THR A 640 -8.36 -41.38 -5.95
N PRO A 641 -8.05 -41.74 -7.22
CA PRO A 641 -6.68 -42.08 -7.63
C PRO A 641 -5.69 -40.91 -7.52
N ALA A 642 -6.17 -39.67 -7.65
CA ALA A 642 -5.32 -38.50 -7.47
C ALA A 642 -4.93 -38.32 -6.00
N LEU A 643 -5.85 -38.54 -5.06
CA LEU A 643 -5.59 -38.41 -3.61
C LEU A 643 -4.54 -39.39 -3.09
N GLU A 644 -4.47 -40.60 -3.63
CA GLU A 644 -3.44 -41.59 -3.27
C GLU A 644 -2.02 -41.05 -3.53
N LEU A 645 -1.84 -40.18 -4.53
CA LEU A 645 -0.53 -39.57 -4.83
C LEU A 645 -0.10 -38.54 -3.77
N PHE A 646 -1.04 -37.99 -3.01
CA PHE A 646 -0.79 -36.93 -2.03
C PHE A 646 -0.56 -37.44 -0.60
N GLU A 647 -0.97 -38.66 -0.26
CA GLU A 647 -0.94 -39.19 1.12
C GLU A 647 0.46 -39.08 1.76
N GLY A 648 1.50 -39.41 0.99
CA GLY A 648 2.89 -39.31 1.44
C GLY A 648 3.33 -37.87 1.77
N PHE A 649 2.75 -36.86 1.09
CA PHE A 649 3.09 -35.46 1.32
C PHE A 649 2.45 -34.92 2.62
N VAL A 650 1.18 -35.25 2.89
CA VAL A 650 0.48 -34.76 4.10
C VAL A 650 1.25 -35.15 5.37
N THR A 651 1.74 -36.40 5.42
CA THR A 651 2.56 -36.88 6.54
C THR A 651 3.86 -36.08 6.71
N VAL A 652 4.52 -35.73 5.61
CA VAL A 652 5.76 -34.93 5.64
C VAL A 652 5.48 -33.49 6.04
N LEU A 653 4.39 -32.88 5.58
CA LEU A 653 4.00 -31.50 5.94
C LEU A 653 3.78 -31.35 7.45
N LEU A 654 3.14 -32.33 8.11
CA LEU A 654 2.97 -32.33 9.57
C LEU A 654 4.32 -32.34 10.32
N GLN A 655 5.30 -33.07 9.80
CA GLN A 655 6.65 -33.10 10.37
C GLN A 655 7.37 -31.77 10.17
N ILE A 656 7.24 -31.17 8.98
CA ILE A 656 7.83 -29.85 8.65
C ILE A 656 7.25 -28.77 9.55
N TYR A 657 5.94 -28.78 9.85
CA TYR A 657 5.31 -27.77 10.70
C TYR A 657 5.95 -27.69 12.10
N GLY A 658 6.24 -28.84 12.71
CA GLY A 658 6.87 -28.90 14.04
C GLY A 658 8.36 -28.61 14.03
N ALA A 659 9.07 -28.93 12.95
CA ALA A 659 10.52 -28.83 12.88
C ALA A 659 11.04 -27.50 12.30
N PHE A 660 10.33 -26.92 11.32
CA PHE A 660 10.78 -25.78 10.55
C PHE A 660 10.18 -24.47 11.08
N GLN A 661 10.95 -23.39 11.13
CA GLN A 661 10.51 -22.11 11.72
C GLN A 661 9.98 -21.08 10.73
N SER A 662 9.99 -21.38 9.42
CA SER A 662 9.49 -20.45 8.40
C SER A 662 7.99 -20.20 8.56
N ILE A 663 7.62 -18.93 8.82
CA ILE A 663 6.23 -18.48 8.94
C ILE A 663 5.46 -18.71 7.63
N PRO A 664 5.95 -18.31 6.44
CA PRO A 664 5.26 -18.59 5.17
C PRO A 664 4.96 -20.07 4.94
N CYS A 665 5.90 -20.95 5.31
CA CYS A 665 5.71 -22.40 5.20
C CYS A 665 4.60 -22.88 6.14
N LYS A 666 4.61 -22.43 7.41
CA LYS A 666 3.55 -22.75 8.38
C LYS A 666 2.17 -22.27 7.93
N CYS A 667 2.06 -21.07 7.36
CA CYS A 667 0.81 -20.57 6.76
C CYS A 667 0.34 -21.50 5.64
N ALA A 668 1.22 -21.87 4.71
CA ALA A 668 0.88 -22.74 3.59
C ALA A 668 0.42 -24.13 4.06
N ILE A 669 1.07 -24.70 5.09
CA ILE A 669 0.66 -25.99 5.69
C ILE A 669 -0.73 -25.89 6.32
N LEU A 670 -1.01 -24.82 7.09
CA LEU A 670 -2.35 -24.59 7.64
C LEU A 670 -3.40 -24.48 6.53
N GLY A 671 -3.08 -23.80 5.43
CA GLY A 671 -3.93 -23.74 4.24
C GLY A 671 -4.26 -25.11 3.66
N VAL A 672 -3.25 -25.97 3.44
CA VAL A 672 -3.47 -27.36 2.98
C VAL A 672 -4.37 -28.12 3.96
N MET A 673 -4.12 -27.97 5.26
CA MET A 673 -4.89 -28.65 6.32
C MET A 673 -6.30 -28.09 6.51
N CYS A 674 -6.59 -26.89 6.01
CA CYS A 674 -7.93 -26.35 5.85
C CYS A 674 -8.65 -26.94 4.63
N GLU A 675 -7.94 -27.19 3.53
CA GLU A 675 -8.56 -27.68 2.29
C GLU A 675 -9.06 -29.13 2.44
N LEU A 676 -8.27 -30.02 3.05
CA LEU A 676 -8.66 -31.44 3.18
C LEU A 676 -10.02 -31.63 3.87
N PRO A 677 -10.29 -31.05 5.06
CA PRO A 677 -11.57 -31.23 5.74
C PRO A 677 -12.75 -30.56 5.01
N ARG A 678 -12.52 -29.48 4.26
CA ARG A 678 -13.57 -28.78 3.48
C ARG A 678 -14.17 -29.68 2.40
N ASP A 679 -13.39 -30.60 1.86
CA ASP A 679 -13.82 -31.55 0.81
C ASP A 679 -14.14 -32.95 1.35
N GLY A 680 -14.42 -33.04 2.65
CA GLY A 680 -14.98 -34.25 3.27
C GLY A 680 -13.94 -35.30 3.67
N ILE A 681 -12.64 -34.99 3.59
CA ILE A 681 -11.61 -35.85 4.20
C ILE A 681 -11.73 -35.71 5.71
N ILE A 682 -11.94 -36.84 6.39
CA ILE A 682 -12.07 -36.87 7.84
C ILE A 682 -10.75 -36.37 8.45
N TYR A 683 -10.80 -35.32 9.26
CA TYR A 683 -9.61 -34.69 9.84
C TYR A 683 -8.71 -35.68 10.60
N ALA A 684 -9.29 -36.67 11.28
CA ALA A 684 -8.55 -37.73 11.97
C ALA A 684 -7.71 -38.63 11.03
N MET A 685 -7.98 -38.65 9.73
CA MET A 685 -7.13 -39.32 8.73
C MET A 685 -5.93 -38.45 8.36
N ALA A 686 -6.11 -37.13 8.31
CA ALA A 686 -5.06 -36.18 7.98
C ALA A 686 -4.08 -35.98 9.14
N ASP A 687 -4.58 -35.80 10.37
CA ASP A 687 -3.77 -35.68 11.60
C ASP A 687 -4.25 -36.67 12.69
N PRO A 688 -3.93 -37.97 12.56
CA PRO A 688 -4.42 -39.01 13.47
C PRO A 688 -3.90 -38.85 14.91
N LYS A 689 -2.76 -38.18 15.08
CA LYS A 689 -2.12 -37.97 16.39
C LYS A 689 -2.38 -36.58 16.95
N LYS A 690 -3.15 -35.72 16.27
CA LYS A 690 -3.43 -34.33 16.65
C LYS A 690 -2.16 -33.48 16.87
N VAL A 691 -1.06 -33.81 16.19
CA VAL A 691 0.23 -33.15 16.40
C VAL A 691 0.16 -31.68 15.97
N LEU A 692 -0.50 -31.42 14.84
CA LEU A 692 -0.68 -30.05 14.35
C LEU A 692 -1.64 -29.28 15.25
N PHE A 693 -2.76 -29.90 15.62
CA PHE A 693 -3.75 -29.27 16.50
C PHE A 693 -3.16 -28.86 17.85
N GLU A 694 -2.37 -29.73 18.48
CA GLU A 694 -1.69 -29.43 19.74
C GLU A 694 -0.63 -28.33 19.58
N SER A 695 0.15 -28.37 18.50
CA SER A 695 1.15 -27.32 18.21
C SER A 695 0.51 -25.95 18.01
N VAL A 696 -0.61 -25.88 17.29
CA VAL A 696 -1.37 -24.64 17.06
C VAL A 696 -1.99 -24.13 18.36
N THR A 697 -2.60 -25.02 19.15
CA THR A 697 -3.21 -24.64 20.43
C THR A 697 -2.16 -24.14 21.42
N THR A 698 -0.96 -24.73 21.42
CA THR A 698 0.18 -24.27 22.25
C THR A 698 0.55 -22.82 21.94
N GLN A 699 0.54 -22.43 20.67
CA GLN A 699 0.85 -21.07 20.24
C GLN A 699 -0.18 -20.03 20.69
N LEU A 700 -1.44 -20.43 20.87
CA LEU A 700 -2.51 -19.54 21.35
C LEU A 700 -2.42 -19.27 22.87
N TYR A 701 -1.77 -20.16 23.64
CA TYR A 701 -1.56 -19.93 25.07
C TYR A 701 -0.63 -18.74 25.33
N ASP A 702 0.37 -18.52 24.48
CA ASP A 702 1.27 -17.36 24.58
C ASP A 702 1.46 -16.66 23.22
N PRO A 703 0.52 -15.78 22.84
CA PRO A 703 0.57 -15.05 21.58
C PRO A 703 1.64 -13.94 21.57
N VAL A 704 2.30 -13.66 22.70
CA VAL A 704 3.36 -12.64 22.79
C VAL A 704 4.71 -13.23 22.42
N THR A 705 5.00 -14.45 22.90
CA THR A 705 6.25 -15.17 22.58
C THR A 705 6.16 -15.98 21.29
N GLY A 706 4.94 -16.38 20.89
CA GLY A 706 4.68 -17.09 19.64
C GLY A 706 4.78 -16.22 18.38
N ASN A 707 4.69 -16.86 17.21
CA ASN A 707 4.70 -16.16 15.92
C ASN A 707 3.35 -15.43 15.71
N LYS A 708 3.27 -14.17 16.13
CA LYS A 708 2.05 -13.34 16.03
C LYS A 708 1.46 -13.26 14.61
N GLU A 709 2.29 -13.35 13.58
CA GLU A 709 1.86 -13.33 12.17
C GLU A 709 1.00 -14.56 11.77
N LEU A 710 1.09 -15.67 12.52
CA LEU A 710 0.29 -16.88 12.24
C LEU A 710 -1.13 -16.81 12.82
N LEU A 711 -1.46 -15.84 13.67
CA LEU A 711 -2.71 -15.85 14.43
C LEU A 711 -3.96 -15.84 13.52
N THR A 712 -3.93 -15.09 12.40
CA THR A 712 -5.05 -15.08 11.45
C THR A 712 -5.23 -16.45 10.76
N GLU A 713 -4.15 -17.09 10.32
CA GLU A 713 -4.21 -18.42 9.70
C GLU A 713 -4.65 -19.50 10.68
N ILE A 714 -4.22 -19.40 11.94
CA ILE A 714 -4.67 -20.28 13.02
C ILE A 714 -6.18 -20.10 13.26
N ALA A 715 -6.68 -18.86 13.27
CA ALA A 715 -8.10 -18.59 13.42
C ALA A 715 -8.93 -19.19 12.27
N LEU A 716 -8.47 -19.02 11.02
CA LEU A 716 -9.09 -19.64 9.84
C LEU A 716 -9.10 -21.18 9.93
N TYR A 717 -8.00 -21.76 10.38
CA TYR A 717 -7.90 -23.19 10.61
C TYR A 717 -8.90 -23.70 11.66
N LEU A 718 -9.02 -23.03 12.80
CA LEU A 718 -10.02 -23.38 13.82
C LEU A 718 -11.45 -23.23 13.32
N ILE A 719 -11.75 -22.21 12.50
CA ILE A 719 -13.07 -22.05 11.88
C ILE A 719 -13.41 -23.25 10.99
N VAL A 720 -12.46 -23.72 10.17
CA VAL A 720 -12.68 -24.91 9.32
C VAL A 720 -12.92 -26.16 10.15
N LEU A 721 -12.16 -26.36 11.24
CA LEU A 721 -12.39 -27.47 12.16
C LEU A 721 -13.78 -27.39 12.83
N ALA A 722 -14.26 -26.18 13.14
CA ALA A 722 -15.59 -25.99 13.71
C ALA A 722 -16.71 -26.30 12.69
N ARG A 723 -16.56 -25.84 11.44
CA ARG A 723 -17.49 -26.17 10.33
C ARG A 723 -17.61 -27.66 10.09
N THR A 724 -16.51 -28.39 10.23
CA THR A 724 -16.43 -29.85 10.04
C THR A 724 -16.71 -30.64 11.32
N THR A 725 -17.20 -29.98 12.38
CA THR A 725 -17.59 -30.57 13.68
C THR A 725 -16.47 -31.24 14.48
N VAL A 726 -15.21 -31.04 14.09
CA VAL A 726 -14.02 -31.54 14.80
C VAL A 726 -13.89 -30.85 16.16
N ILE A 727 -14.17 -29.54 16.19
CA ILE A 727 -14.29 -28.74 17.41
C ILE A 727 -15.65 -28.03 17.45
N LYS A 728 -16.02 -27.49 18.62
CA LYS A 728 -17.25 -26.70 18.76
C LYS A 728 -16.98 -25.22 18.54
N TYR A 729 -17.93 -24.48 17.98
CA TYR A 729 -17.85 -23.02 17.85
C TYR A 729 -17.65 -22.31 19.20
N ASP A 730 -18.16 -22.85 20.31
CA ASP A 730 -17.88 -22.35 21.67
C ASP A 730 -16.38 -22.29 21.99
N GLN A 731 -15.60 -23.27 21.51
CA GLN A 731 -14.14 -23.26 21.68
C GLN A 731 -13.49 -22.15 20.86
N VAL A 732 -13.96 -21.90 19.64
CA VAL A 732 -13.49 -20.79 18.80
C VAL A 732 -13.81 -19.45 19.45
N SER A 733 -15.00 -19.31 20.05
CA SER A 733 -15.38 -18.11 20.78
C SER A 733 -14.50 -17.86 22.01
N ARG A 734 -14.15 -18.90 22.77
CA ARG A 734 -13.21 -18.79 23.90
C ARG A 734 -11.82 -18.36 23.45
N VAL A 735 -11.32 -18.87 22.34
CA VAL A 735 -10.03 -18.44 21.77
C VAL A 735 -10.05 -16.95 21.44
N ALA A 736 -11.11 -16.45 20.80
CA ALA A 736 -11.23 -15.02 20.52
C ALA A 736 -11.24 -14.16 21.79
N VAL A 737 -11.93 -14.60 22.85
CA VAL A 737 -11.93 -13.96 24.17
C VAL A 737 -10.51 -13.90 24.76
N GLU A 738 -9.81 -15.03 24.82
CA GLU A 738 -8.45 -15.10 25.35
C GLU A 738 -7.46 -14.22 24.56
N LEU A 739 -7.60 -14.17 23.23
CA LEU A 739 -6.78 -13.30 22.38
C LEU A 739 -7.04 -11.82 22.70
N ILE A 740 -8.30 -11.41 22.81
CA ILE A 740 -8.65 -10.04 23.21
C ILE A 740 -8.03 -9.71 24.57
N GLU A 741 -8.17 -10.58 25.57
CA GLU A 741 -7.62 -10.39 26.92
C GLU A 741 -6.09 -10.26 26.92
N LYS A 742 -5.39 -10.99 26.04
CA LYS A 742 -3.91 -10.96 25.91
C LYS A 742 -3.38 -9.87 24.97
N ALA A 743 -4.24 -9.08 24.33
CA ALA A 743 -3.80 -8.00 23.45
C ALA A 743 -2.93 -6.96 24.19
N VAL A 744 -1.75 -6.68 23.64
CA VAL A 744 -0.75 -5.68 24.06
C VAL A 744 -0.27 -4.86 22.84
N GLN A 745 0.44 -3.74 23.06
CA GLN A 745 0.76 -2.78 21.99
C GLN A 745 1.52 -3.43 20.81
N SER A 746 2.31 -4.47 21.07
CA SER A 746 3.16 -5.14 20.08
C SER A 746 2.43 -6.16 19.18
N ASN A 747 1.24 -6.63 19.58
CA ASN A 747 0.52 -7.72 18.88
C ASN A 747 -0.97 -7.43 18.65
N VAL A 748 -1.45 -6.22 19.01
CA VAL A 748 -2.87 -5.86 18.93
C VAL A 748 -3.41 -5.94 17.50
N ASN A 749 -2.63 -5.55 16.48
CA ASN A 749 -3.10 -5.56 15.10
C ASN A 749 -3.30 -7.00 14.59
N GLU A 750 -2.37 -7.90 14.91
CA GLU A 750 -2.44 -9.31 14.54
C GLU A 750 -3.57 -10.04 15.29
N ILE A 751 -3.75 -9.74 16.58
CA ILE A 751 -4.85 -10.28 17.39
C ILE A 751 -6.20 -9.83 16.87
N LEU A 752 -6.39 -8.51 16.66
CA LEU A 752 -7.66 -7.99 16.17
C LEU A 752 -7.98 -8.50 14.77
N SER A 753 -6.97 -8.73 13.92
CA SER A 753 -7.14 -9.37 12.61
C SER A 753 -7.60 -10.83 12.72
N ALA A 754 -7.11 -11.58 13.71
CA ALA A 754 -7.57 -12.96 13.95
C ALA A 754 -9.03 -12.98 14.47
N VAL A 755 -9.37 -12.05 15.36
CA VAL A 755 -10.73 -11.88 15.90
C VAL A 755 -11.70 -11.41 14.82
N GLU A 756 -11.28 -10.51 13.92
CA GLU A 756 -12.06 -10.02 12.79
C GLU A 756 -12.59 -11.18 11.94
N VAL A 757 -11.72 -12.10 11.54
CA VAL A 757 -12.08 -13.28 10.75
C VAL A 757 -13.04 -14.22 11.50
N ILE A 758 -12.85 -14.40 12.80
CA ILE A 758 -13.75 -15.18 13.65
C ILE A 758 -15.14 -14.50 13.71
N LEU A 759 -15.20 -13.18 13.83
CA LEU A 759 -16.46 -12.42 13.83
C LEU A 759 -17.15 -12.48 12.47
N LEU A 760 -16.41 -12.40 11.36
CA LEU A 760 -16.97 -12.55 10.01
C LEU A 760 -17.70 -13.89 9.86
N GLU A 761 -17.08 -14.98 10.33
CA GLU A 761 -17.70 -16.31 10.37
C GLU A 761 -18.96 -16.34 11.23
N MET A 762 -18.88 -15.89 12.48
CA MET A 762 -19.99 -16.04 13.42
C MET A 762 -21.17 -15.13 13.12
N LEU A 763 -20.92 -13.86 12.76
CA LEU A 763 -21.96 -12.86 12.54
C LEU A 763 -22.65 -13.01 11.19
N PHE A 764 -21.90 -13.27 10.11
CA PHE A 764 -22.46 -13.20 8.75
C PHE A 764 -22.64 -14.55 8.08
N VAL A 765 -21.76 -15.52 8.34
CA VAL A 765 -21.89 -16.88 7.76
C VAL A 765 -22.81 -17.74 8.62
N GLN A 766 -22.47 -17.95 9.89
CA GLN A 766 -23.27 -18.77 10.81
C GLN A 766 -24.52 -18.04 11.33
N ARG A 767 -24.51 -16.69 11.29
CA ARG A 767 -25.56 -15.83 11.87
C ARG A 767 -25.88 -16.20 13.32
N SER A 768 -24.83 -16.53 14.05
CA SER A 768 -24.85 -16.88 15.47
C SER A 768 -24.56 -15.64 16.33
N ASP A 769 -24.98 -15.67 17.59
CA ASP A 769 -24.79 -14.55 18.51
C ASP A 769 -23.50 -14.68 19.35
N PRO A 770 -22.43 -13.90 19.09
CA PRO A 770 -21.16 -14.00 19.81
C PRO A 770 -21.12 -13.18 21.12
N GLN A 771 -22.10 -13.38 22.02
CA GLN A 771 -22.24 -12.59 23.27
C GLN A 771 -20.98 -12.56 24.15
N VAL A 772 -20.28 -13.70 24.28
CA VAL A 772 -19.08 -13.80 25.14
C VAL A 772 -17.93 -12.96 24.58
N ILE A 773 -17.78 -12.92 23.26
CA ILE A 773 -16.77 -12.07 22.61
C ILE A 773 -17.18 -10.61 22.70
N TYR A 774 -18.46 -10.32 22.45
CA TYR A 774 -19.00 -8.97 22.53
C TYR A 774 -18.75 -8.34 23.90
N SER A 775 -19.12 -9.03 24.98
CA SER A 775 -18.92 -8.55 26.36
C SER A 775 -17.43 -8.35 26.72
N THR A 776 -16.56 -9.27 26.32
CA THR A 776 -15.11 -9.14 26.53
C THR A 776 -14.53 -7.95 25.74
N PHE A 777 -14.93 -7.82 24.47
CA PHE A 777 -14.51 -6.73 23.60
C PHE A 777 -14.99 -5.38 24.14
N GLN A 778 -16.25 -5.27 24.55
CA GLN A 778 -16.82 -4.07 25.16
C GLN A 778 -16.00 -3.65 26.39
N ASN A 779 -15.71 -4.58 27.30
CA ASN A 779 -14.94 -4.31 28.52
C ASN A 779 -13.51 -3.82 28.23
N LYS A 780 -12.85 -4.35 27.18
CA LYS A 780 -11.48 -3.97 26.82
C LYS A 780 -11.38 -2.85 25.78
N SER A 781 -12.51 -2.42 25.20
CA SER A 781 -12.59 -1.48 24.08
C SER A 781 -11.78 -0.19 24.31
N LYS A 782 -11.86 0.42 25.50
CA LYS A 782 -11.09 1.62 25.86
C LYS A 782 -9.57 1.43 25.70
N SER A 783 -9.05 0.29 26.14
CA SER A 783 -7.63 -0.04 25.99
C SER A 783 -7.29 -0.29 24.52
N LEU A 784 -8.14 -1.02 23.81
CA LEU A 784 -7.92 -1.37 22.40
C LEU A 784 -7.89 -0.11 21.51
N PHE A 785 -8.78 0.86 21.74
CA PHE A 785 -8.74 2.14 21.02
C PHE A 785 -7.42 2.89 21.19
N LYS A 786 -6.86 2.92 22.41
CA LYS A 786 -5.56 3.56 22.68
C LYS A 786 -4.40 2.85 21.97
N MET A 787 -4.55 1.55 21.71
CA MET A 787 -3.49 0.73 21.12
C MET A 787 -3.58 0.66 19.59
N SER A 788 -4.79 0.52 19.04
CA SER A 788 -5.10 0.45 17.61
C SER A 788 -6.52 0.95 17.34
N SER A 789 -6.67 2.26 17.08
CA SER A 789 -7.99 2.87 16.89
C SER A 789 -8.69 2.39 15.63
N GLN A 790 -7.95 2.21 14.52
CA GLN A 790 -8.50 1.80 13.22
C GLN A 790 -9.16 0.41 13.29
N ARG A 791 -8.44 -0.58 13.82
CA ARG A 791 -8.95 -1.96 13.94
C ARG A 791 -10.07 -2.09 14.97
N THR A 792 -10.03 -1.28 16.03
CA THR A 792 -11.11 -1.27 17.03
C THR A 792 -12.41 -0.72 16.43
N LEU A 793 -12.35 0.33 15.61
CA LEU A 793 -13.51 0.86 14.85
C LEU A 793 -14.08 -0.18 13.88
N LEU A 794 -13.21 -0.94 13.21
CA LEU A 794 -13.62 -2.02 12.32
C LEU A 794 -14.46 -3.08 13.04
N LEU A 795 -13.99 -3.60 14.19
CA LEU A 795 -14.75 -4.59 14.94
C LEU A 795 -16.09 -4.04 15.45
N TRP A 796 -16.12 -2.79 15.90
CA TRP A 796 -17.38 -2.11 16.24
C TRP A 796 -18.33 -1.99 15.04
N THR A 797 -17.80 -1.68 13.85
CA THR A 797 -18.59 -1.64 12.61
C THR A 797 -19.24 -2.99 12.33
N LEU A 798 -18.51 -4.10 12.45
CA LEU A 798 -19.06 -5.44 12.25
C LEU A 798 -20.18 -5.77 13.25
N PHE A 799 -19.98 -5.47 14.54
CA PHE A 799 -21.03 -5.68 15.57
C PHE A 799 -22.26 -4.82 15.33
N LEU A 800 -22.09 -3.52 15.06
CA LEU A 800 -23.18 -2.59 14.79
C LEU A 800 -23.96 -3.02 13.55
N HIS A 801 -23.27 -3.32 12.45
CA HIS A 801 -23.90 -3.74 11.20
C HIS A 801 -24.67 -5.07 11.35
N ALA A 802 -24.10 -6.06 12.03
CA ALA A 802 -24.80 -7.32 12.32
C ALA A 802 -26.05 -7.11 13.21
N SER A 803 -25.98 -6.18 14.15
CA SER A 803 -27.09 -5.88 15.07
C SER A 803 -28.30 -5.21 14.40
N ARG A 804 -28.16 -4.65 13.18
CA ARG A 804 -29.28 -3.99 12.44
C ARG A 804 -30.47 -4.90 12.12
N SER A 805 -30.33 -6.21 12.33
CA SER A 805 -31.41 -7.19 12.21
C SER A 805 -32.36 -7.24 13.42
N ASP A 806 -31.94 -6.73 14.58
CA ASP A 806 -32.71 -6.70 15.84
C ASP A 806 -32.62 -5.29 16.45
N GLU A 807 -33.74 -4.56 16.46
CA GLU A 807 -33.78 -3.17 16.93
C GLU A 807 -33.33 -2.98 18.39
N ASN A 808 -33.64 -3.93 19.27
CA ASN A 808 -33.27 -3.83 20.69
C ASN A 808 -31.76 -3.99 20.85
N ARG A 809 -31.20 -5.01 20.18
CA ARG A 809 -29.76 -5.26 20.17
C ARG A 809 -29.01 -4.12 19.48
N TRP A 810 -29.53 -3.59 18.38
CA TRP A 810 -28.94 -2.48 17.66
C TRP A 810 -28.86 -1.23 18.53
N SER A 811 -29.91 -0.96 19.30
CA SER A 811 -29.96 0.16 20.23
C SER A 811 -28.94 0.00 21.35
N SER A 812 -28.89 -1.16 22.01
CA SER A 812 -27.89 -1.43 23.06
C SER A 812 -26.46 -1.29 22.51
N THR A 813 -26.17 -1.94 21.38
CA THR A 813 -24.83 -1.93 20.77
C THR A 813 -24.38 -0.52 20.39
N SER A 814 -25.32 0.31 19.93
CA SER A 814 -25.04 1.72 19.58
C SER A 814 -24.72 2.57 20.81
N ILE A 815 -25.42 2.34 21.93
CA ILE A 815 -25.14 3.01 23.21
C ILE A 815 -23.75 2.63 23.72
N ASP A 816 -23.44 1.33 23.70
CA ASP A 816 -22.17 0.79 24.18
C ASP A 816 -20.98 1.31 23.35
N PHE A 817 -21.12 1.32 22.03
CA PHE A 817 -20.12 1.91 21.13
C PHE A 817 -19.91 3.40 21.41
N PHE A 818 -21.00 4.19 21.45
CA PHE A 818 -20.89 5.64 21.63
C PHE A 818 -20.28 5.99 22.99
N ALA A 819 -20.58 5.24 24.04
CA ALA A 819 -19.95 5.40 25.34
C ALA A 819 -18.43 5.15 25.27
N ALA A 820 -18.00 4.03 24.68
CA ALA A 820 -16.57 3.72 24.54
C ALA A 820 -15.81 4.72 23.65
N TYR A 821 -16.42 5.13 22.53
CA TYR A 821 -15.82 6.09 21.59
C TYR A 821 -15.74 7.50 22.18
N SER A 822 -16.78 7.97 22.87
CA SER A 822 -16.78 9.32 23.47
C SER A 822 -15.70 9.46 24.55
N GLU A 823 -15.53 8.45 25.40
CA GLU A 823 -14.49 8.42 26.43
C GLU A 823 -13.08 8.39 25.81
N PHE A 824 -12.86 7.52 24.82
CA PHE A 824 -11.59 7.48 24.08
C PHE A 824 -11.29 8.80 23.37
N SER A 825 -12.30 9.34 22.67
CA SER A 825 -12.19 10.60 21.93
C SER A 825 -11.75 11.69 22.89
N MET A 826 -12.37 11.85 24.06
CA MET A 826 -12.01 12.92 25.01
C MET A 826 -10.59 12.77 25.61
N GLU A 827 -10.17 11.57 25.98
CA GLU A 827 -8.86 11.32 26.64
C GLU A 827 -7.65 11.26 25.69
N SER A 828 -7.87 11.11 24.38
CA SER A 828 -6.81 10.76 23.43
C SER A 828 -5.90 11.94 23.02
N SER A 829 -4.59 11.68 22.94
CA SER A 829 -3.61 12.56 22.29
C SER A 829 -3.59 12.36 20.77
N ASP A 830 -2.97 13.27 20.03
CA ASP A 830 -2.88 13.20 18.56
C ASP A 830 -2.28 11.88 18.05
N SER A 831 -1.27 11.36 18.75
CA SER A 831 -0.62 10.08 18.44
C SER A 831 -1.55 8.86 18.53
N ALA A 832 -2.60 8.91 19.34
CA ALA A 832 -3.56 7.82 19.50
C ALA A 832 -4.68 7.85 18.47
N LEU A 833 -4.89 8.98 17.78
CA LEU A 833 -5.89 9.14 16.73
C LEU A 833 -5.26 8.85 15.36
N SER A 834 -4.89 7.59 15.15
CA SER A 834 -4.24 7.14 13.90
C SER A 834 -5.23 6.65 12.83
N HIS A 835 -6.53 6.81 13.04
CA HIS A 835 -7.57 6.29 12.15
C HIS A 835 -7.95 7.26 11.01
N SER A 836 -8.47 6.69 9.93
CA SER A 836 -9.02 7.45 8.80
C SER A 836 -10.38 8.06 9.15
N VAL A 837 -10.72 9.18 8.51
CA VAL A 837 -12.03 9.85 8.69
C VAL A 837 -13.18 8.91 8.29
N PHE A 838 -12.98 8.14 7.21
CA PHE A 838 -13.97 7.18 6.71
C PHE A 838 -14.26 6.05 7.71
N ALA A 839 -13.27 5.54 8.45
CA ALA A 839 -13.52 4.50 9.43
C ALA A 839 -14.48 4.95 10.55
N VAL A 840 -14.31 6.17 11.05
CA VAL A 840 -15.19 6.73 12.09
C VAL A 840 -16.58 7.01 11.52
N VAL A 841 -16.65 7.65 10.35
CA VAL A 841 -17.91 7.99 9.70
C VAL A 841 -18.73 6.73 9.40
N THR A 842 -18.11 5.70 8.84
CA THR A 842 -18.78 4.42 8.56
C THR A 842 -19.29 3.77 9.85
N THR A 843 -18.50 3.80 10.93
CA THR A 843 -18.93 3.25 12.23
C THR A 843 -20.13 4.03 12.80
N LEU A 844 -20.07 5.38 12.78
CA LEU A 844 -21.15 6.25 13.26
C LEU A 844 -22.43 6.11 12.41
N ALA A 845 -22.30 5.91 11.10
CA ALA A 845 -23.42 5.67 10.19
C ALA A 845 -24.11 4.32 10.43
N CYS A 846 -23.41 3.35 11.04
CA CYS A 846 -23.98 2.06 11.43
C CYS A 846 -24.78 2.11 12.74
N MET A 847 -24.71 3.19 13.53
CA MET A 847 -25.50 3.33 14.76
C MET A 847 -27.01 3.43 14.48
N VAL A 848 -27.83 3.10 15.48
CA VAL A 848 -29.28 3.27 15.38
C VAL A 848 -29.64 4.76 15.23
N PRO A 849 -30.52 5.15 14.28
CA PRO A 849 -30.93 6.55 14.11
C PRO A 849 -31.54 7.19 15.37
N ALA A 850 -32.08 6.37 16.28
CA ALA A 850 -32.58 6.81 17.57
C ALA A 850 -31.50 7.44 18.48
N MET A 851 -30.22 7.13 18.27
CA MET A 851 -29.11 7.77 19.02
C MET A 851 -29.02 9.28 18.80
N TYR A 852 -29.57 9.78 17.69
CA TYR A 852 -29.60 11.20 17.38
C TYR A 852 -30.91 11.87 17.85
N ARG A 853 -31.74 11.15 18.62
CA ARG A 853 -33.06 11.59 19.10
C ARG A 853 -33.25 11.20 20.57
N PRO A 854 -32.73 11.99 21.54
CA PRO A 854 -32.19 13.35 21.38
C PRO A 854 -30.73 13.39 20.92
N VAL A 855 -30.34 14.49 20.24
CA VAL A 855 -28.98 14.70 19.68
C VAL A 855 -27.95 15.12 20.75
N ASP A 856 -28.38 15.34 21.98
CA ASP A 856 -27.62 16.05 23.04
C ASP A 856 -26.25 15.46 23.30
N SER A 857 -26.15 14.13 23.47
CA SER A 857 -24.89 13.47 23.82
C SER A 857 -23.86 13.59 22.69
N VAL A 858 -24.31 13.42 21.44
CA VAL A 858 -23.49 13.60 20.23
C VAL A 858 -23.07 15.06 20.07
N PHE A 859 -24.00 16.00 20.29
CA PHE A 859 -23.72 17.42 20.19
C PHE A 859 -22.80 17.92 21.31
N GLN A 860 -22.96 17.44 22.55
CA GLN A 860 -22.07 17.76 23.67
C GLN A 860 -20.64 17.27 23.40
N LEU A 861 -20.48 16.08 22.83
CA LEU A 861 -19.15 15.58 22.44
C LEU A 861 -18.52 16.46 21.36
N PHE A 862 -19.30 16.90 20.37
CA PHE A 862 -18.86 17.85 19.36
C PHE A 862 -18.47 19.20 19.99
N GLN A 863 -19.33 19.78 20.82
CA GLN A 863 -19.10 21.04 21.51
C GLN A 863 -17.82 21.00 22.34
N ASN A 864 -17.65 19.97 23.18
CA ASN A 864 -16.44 19.78 24.00
C ASN A 864 -15.17 19.64 23.16
N SER A 865 -15.28 19.11 21.94
CA SER A 865 -14.12 18.96 21.03
C SER A 865 -13.69 20.30 20.43
N ILE A 866 -14.64 21.24 20.22
CA ILE A 866 -14.36 22.57 19.67
C ILE A 866 -13.88 23.53 20.76
N ASP A 867 -14.62 23.61 21.87
CA ASP A 867 -14.43 24.60 22.93
C ASP A 867 -13.15 24.37 23.77
N ASN A 868 -12.53 23.18 23.68
CA ASN A 868 -11.32 22.88 24.44
C ASN A 868 -10.09 23.57 23.84
N GLU A 869 -9.66 24.69 24.42
CA GLU A 869 -8.49 25.47 23.99
C GLU A 869 -7.14 24.75 24.20
N GLY A 870 -7.08 23.72 25.06
CA GLY A 870 -5.84 23.00 25.39
C GLY A 870 -5.40 21.96 24.35
N ILE A 871 -6.17 21.78 23.26
CA ILE A 871 -6.00 20.71 22.29
C ILE A 871 -5.50 21.25 20.94
N THR A 872 -4.59 20.54 20.29
CA THR A 872 -4.07 20.91 18.95
C THR A 872 -5.16 20.85 17.88
N LEU A 873 -5.06 21.67 16.84
CA LEU A 873 -6.06 21.70 15.77
C LEU A 873 -6.26 20.32 15.09
N ASN A 874 -5.19 19.52 14.96
CA ASN A 874 -5.26 18.18 14.38
C ASN A 874 -6.24 17.29 15.15
N VAL A 875 -6.12 17.28 16.49
CA VAL A 875 -7.03 16.52 17.35
C VAL A 875 -8.44 17.09 17.30
N LYS A 876 -8.60 18.43 17.25
CA LYS A 876 -9.92 19.05 17.08
C LYS A 876 -10.59 18.56 15.80
N LEU A 877 -9.89 18.60 14.67
CA LEU A 877 -10.38 18.14 13.37
C LEU A 877 -10.79 16.66 13.40
N LYS A 878 -9.90 15.80 13.91
CA LYS A 878 -10.16 14.35 13.97
C LYS A 878 -11.39 14.00 14.80
N ARG A 879 -11.65 14.75 15.87
CA ARG A 879 -12.83 14.55 16.72
C ARG A 879 -14.11 15.18 16.13
N SER A 880 -14.00 16.37 15.55
CA SER A 880 -15.16 17.18 15.17
C SER A 880 -15.75 16.82 13.81
N VAL A 881 -14.91 16.53 12.82
CA VAL A 881 -15.36 16.33 11.42
C VAL A 881 -16.29 15.12 11.27
N PRO A 882 -16.00 13.92 11.82
CA PRO A 882 -16.92 12.78 11.72
C PRO A 882 -18.26 13.03 12.42
N LEU A 883 -18.24 13.74 13.57
CA LEU A 883 -19.44 14.09 14.33
C LEU A 883 -20.32 15.07 13.56
N LEU A 884 -19.73 16.11 12.96
CA LEU A 884 -20.44 17.07 12.11
C LEU A 884 -21.17 16.38 10.96
N PHE A 885 -20.46 15.52 10.21
CA PHE A 885 -21.06 14.74 9.13
C PHE A 885 -22.22 13.87 9.64
N SER A 886 -22.03 13.19 10.76
CA SER A 886 -23.04 12.31 11.34
C SER A 886 -24.28 13.06 11.82
N ILE A 887 -24.13 14.27 12.37
CA ILE A 887 -25.25 15.14 12.76
C ILE A 887 -26.02 15.58 11.51
N PHE A 888 -25.31 16.10 10.49
CA PHE A 888 -25.95 16.60 9.27
C PHE A 888 -26.69 15.53 8.48
N ASN A 889 -26.21 14.29 8.50
CA ASN A 889 -26.84 13.21 7.77
C ASN A 889 -28.06 12.60 8.49
N ASN A 890 -28.19 12.77 9.82
CA ASN A 890 -29.21 12.08 10.63
C ASN A 890 -30.25 13.01 11.28
N VAL A 891 -29.99 14.31 11.40
CA VAL A 891 -30.85 15.27 12.10
C VAL A 891 -31.34 16.34 11.12
N ALA A 892 -32.59 16.79 11.25
CA ALA A 892 -33.10 17.92 10.47
C ALA A 892 -32.72 19.25 11.14
N GLU A 893 -32.44 20.30 10.35
CA GLU A 893 -31.98 21.60 10.86
C GLU A 893 -32.86 22.17 11.98
N GLU A 894 -34.18 22.19 11.79
CA GLU A 894 -35.12 22.75 12.78
C GLU A 894 -35.05 22.02 14.13
N LYS A 895 -34.93 20.69 14.10
CA LYS A 895 -34.84 19.87 15.30
C LYS A 895 -33.50 20.05 16.00
N LEU A 896 -32.43 20.18 15.22
CA LEU A 896 -31.09 20.46 15.74
C LEU A 896 -31.08 21.81 16.46
N LEU A 897 -31.49 22.88 15.78
CA LEU A 897 -31.50 24.22 16.34
C LEU A 897 -32.39 24.32 17.58
N MET A 898 -33.63 23.82 17.52
CA MET A 898 -34.55 23.82 18.66
C MET A 898 -33.96 23.12 19.90
N ARG A 899 -33.20 22.04 19.70
CA ARG A 899 -32.58 21.33 20.84
C ARG A 899 -31.34 22.06 21.37
N ILE A 900 -30.52 22.65 20.50
CA ILE A 900 -29.34 23.41 20.91
C ILE A 900 -29.73 24.76 21.55
N GLU A 901 -30.84 25.40 21.15
CA GLU A 901 -31.40 26.59 21.82
C GLU A 901 -31.66 26.36 23.32
N GLN A 902 -31.89 25.11 23.72
CA GLN A 902 -32.06 24.73 25.14
C GLN A 902 -30.73 24.61 25.88
N MET A 903 -29.61 24.54 25.16
CA MET A 903 -28.25 24.40 25.71
C MET A 903 -27.46 25.72 25.64
N MET A 904 -27.72 26.59 24.64
CA MET A 904 -27.02 27.85 24.44
C MET A 904 -27.92 28.92 23.80
N GLU A 905 -27.66 30.19 24.12
CA GLU A 905 -28.51 31.32 23.70
C GLU A 905 -28.47 31.61 22.18
N LYS A 906 -27.37 31.28 21.49
CA LYS A 906 -27.16 31.61 20.07
C LYS A 906 -26.57 30.45 19.26
N PRO A 907 -27.34 29.36 19.04
CA PRO A 907 -26.82 28.14 18.46
C PRO A 907 -26.39 28.29 17.01
N LEU A 908 -27.16 29.03 16.21
CA LEU A 908 -26.85 29.24 14.80
C LEU A 908 -25.55 30.04 14.63
N GLU A 909 -25.37 31.12 15.39
CA GLU A 909 -24.14 31.95 15.32
C GLU A 909 -22.90 31.15 15.76
N TRP A 910 -23.03 30.34 16.83
CA TRP A 910 -21.92 29.50 17.31
C TRP A 910 -21.58 28.37 16.33
N LEU A 911 -22.56 27.69 15.74
CA LEU A 911 -22.35 26.66 14.72
C LEU A 911 -21.68 27.21 13.47
N VAL A 912 -22.20 28.33 12.93
CA VAL A 912 -21.62 29.02 11.78
C VAL A 912 -20.18 29.44 12.08
N GLY A 913 -19.92 30.01 13.27
CA GLY A 913 -18.59 30.41 13.69
C GLY A 913 -17.62 29.24 13.77
N SER A 914 -18.03 28.15 14.44
CA SER A 914 -17.19 26.97 14.65
C SER A 914 -16.80 26.28 13.34
N ILE A 915 -17.75 26.10 12.42
CA ILE A 915 -17.47 25.49 11.11
C ILE A 915 -16.55 26.39 10.28
N TYR A 916 -16.81 27.70 10.27
CA TYR A 916 -15.99 28.68 9.57
C TYR A 916 -14.55 28.70 10.11
N ASP A 917 -14.38 28.73 11.42
CA ASP A 917 -13.06 28.76 12.07
C ASP A 917 -12.30 27.45 11.82
N LEU A 918 -12.99 26.30 11.85
CA LEU A 918 -12.40 25.00 11.47
C LEU A 918 -11.91 25.01 10.01
N LEU A 919 -12.75 25.44 9.06
CA LEU A 919 -12.40 25.47 7.62
C LEU A 919 -11.16 26.34 7.35
N LEU A 920 -11.08 27.52 7.96
CA LEU A 920 -9.95 28.43 7.78
C LEU A 920 -8.67 27.87 8.39
N SER A 921 -8.75 27.47 9.67
CA SER A 921 -7.59 27.01 10.42
C SER A 921 -7.04 25.71 9.84
N SER A 922 -7.90 24.78 9.42
CA SER A 922 -7.49 23.50 8.83
C SER A 922 -6.82 23.69 7.47
N SER A 923 -7.36 24.57 6.62
CA SER A 923 -6.80 24.87 5.29
C SER A 923 -5.41 25.52 5.39
N LEU A 924 -5.19 26.39 6.37
CA LEU A 924 -3.87 27.01 6.61
C LEU A 924 -2.82 25.99 7.07
N ILE A 925 -3.21 24.99 7.86
CA ILE A 925 -2.31 23.91 8.29
C ILE A 925 -2.09 22.93 7.15
N ALA A 926 -3.13 22.54 6.42
CA ALA A 926 -3.05 21.62 5.28
C ALA A 926 -2.14 22.16 4.15
N ALA A 927 -2.05 23.48 3.98
CA ALA A 927 -1.08 24.10 3.06
C ALA A 927 0.40 23.87 3.46
N LYS A 928 0.66 23.50 4.73
CA LYS A 928 2.01 23.33 5.30
C LYS A 928 2.34 21.88 5.68
N SER A 929 1.35 20.99 5.71
CA SER A 929 1.47 19.61 6.20
C SER A 929 0.92 18.60 5.21
N ASP A 930 1.63 17.50 4.99
CA ASP A 930 1.16 16.35 4.21
C ASP A 930 0.51 15.29 5.13
N GLY A 931 -0.46 14.53 4.60
CA GLY A 931 -1.02 13.33 5.25
C GLY A 931 -2.46 13.48 5.77
N THR A 932 -2.77 12.82 6.90
CA THR A 932 -4.13 12.66 7.45
C THR A 932 -4.89 13.97 7.67
N VAL A 933 -4.22 15.07 8.02
CA VAL A 933 -4.87 16.39 8.18
C VAL A 933 -5.54 16.85 6.89
N VAL A 934 -4.92 16.57 5.73
CA VAL A 934 -5.47 16.91 4.42
C VAL A 934 -6.74 16.12 4.15
N GLU A 935 -6.76 14.83 4.48
CA GLU A 935 -7.96 13.97 4.33
C GLU A 935 -9.14 14.48 5.14
N TYR A 936 -8.94 14.80 6.42
CA TYR A 936 -10.02 15.33 7.27
C TYR A 936 -10.47 16.72 6.82
N THR A 937 -9.55 17.56 6.34
CA THR A 937 -9.87 18.89 5.82
C THR A 937 -10.68 18.81 4.53
N LEU A 938 -10.27 17.91 3.62
CA LEU A 938 -10.98 17.66 2.37
C LEU A 938 -12.37 17.11 2.65
N PHE A 939 -12.50 16.14 3.56
CA PHE A 939 -13.79 15.56 3.95
C PHE A 939 -14.72 16.62 4.57
N LEU A 940 -14.20 17.52 5.40
CA LEU A 940 -14.98 18.64 5.95
C LEU A 940 -15.49 19.56 4.84
N LEU A 941 -14.63 19.96 3.90
CA LEU A 941 -15.02 20.80 2.76
C LEU A 941 -16.09 20.11 1.90
N GLN A 942 -15.91 18.83 1.57
CA GLN A 942 -16.90 18.06 0.82
C GLN A 942 -18.24 17.97 1.54
N THR A 943 -18.21 17.78 2.87
CA THR A 943 -19.42 17.76 3.70
C THR A 943 -20.17 19.09 3.63
N VAL A 944 -19.46 20.22 3.74
CA VAL A 944 -20.06 21.56 3.68
C VAL A 944 -20.57 21.89 2.27
N VAL A 945 -19.83 21.54 1.22
CA VAL A 945 -20.26 21.69 -0.17
C VAL A 945 -21.52 20.88 -0.44
N ASN A 946 -21.56 19.62 0.01
CA ASN A 946 -22.72 18.76 -0.16
C ASN A 946 -23.95 19.31 0.59
N LEU A 947 -23.74 19.86 1.79
CA LEU A 947 -24.79 20.50 2.60
C LEU A 947 -25.44 21.69 1.88
N ILE A 948 -24.62 22.55 1.27
CA ILE A 948 -25.11 23.73 0.53
C ILE A 948 -25.83 23.30 -0.74
N LYS A 949 -25.26 22.35 -1.51
CA LYS A 949 -25.90 21.82 -2.73
C LYS A 949 -27.24 21.15 -2.46
N ALA A 950 -27.37 20.44 -1.35
CA ALA A 950 -28.58 19.71 -0.99
C ALA A 950 -29.68 20.61 -0.39
N GLU A 951 -29.36 21.86 -0.03
CA GLU A 951 -30.26 22.80 0.66
C GLU A 951 -30.94 22.23 1.93
N SER A 952 -30.33 21.21 2.56
CA SER A 952 -30.93 20.51 3.70
C SER A 952 -30.90 21.31 5.00
N TYR A 953 -30.05 22.33 5.08
CA TYR A 953 -29.85 23.23 6.23
C TYR A 953 -29.86 24.70 5.80
N PRO A 954 -31.01 25.25 5.37
CA PRO A 954 -31.10 26.58 4.76
C PRO A 954 -30.62 27.72 5.67
N LYS A 955 -30.91 27.68 6.99
CA LYS A 955 -30.51 28.76 7.90
C LYS A 955 -28.99 28.78 8.15
N LEU A 956 -28.40 27.60 8.32
CA LEU A 956 -26.95 27.40 8.49
C LEU A 956 -26.21 27.77 7.21
N CYS A 957 -26.69 27.33 6.05
CA CYS A 957 -26.12 27.67 4.75
C CYS A 957 -26.14 29.19 4.52
N ALA A 958 -27.28 29.86 4.77
CA ALA A 958 -27.36 31.33 4.66
C ALA A 958 -26.42 32.04 5.63
N GLY A 959 -26.27 31.54 6.86
CA GLY A 959 -25.33 32.07 7.85
C GLY A 959 -23.86 31.90 7.44
N LEU A 960 -23.48 30.72 6.94
CA LEU A 960 -22.15 30.43 6.41
C LEU A 960 -21.83 31.29 5.19
N GLN A 961 -22.75 31.39 4.23
CA GLN A 961 -22.63 32.27 3.07
C GLN A 961 -22.41 33.72 3.52
N ALA A 962 -23.23 34.24 4.44
CA ALA A 962 -23.10 35.62 4.94
C ALA A 962 -21.76 35.87 5.66
N ARG A 963 -21.19 34.87 6.34
CA ARG A 963 -19.89 34.99 7.02
C ARG A 963 -18.73 34.90 6.02
N LEU A 964 -18.80 34.02 5.03
CA LEU A 964 -17.82 33.91 3.94
C LEU A 964 -17.75 35.20 3.09
N LYS A 965 -18.90 35.80 2.76
CA LYS A 965 -18.95 37.09 2.02
C LYS A 965 -18.27 38.25 2.76
N LYS A 966 -18.29 38.22 4.09
CA LYS A 966 -17.66 39.22 4.97
C LYS A 966 -16.18 38.96 5.25
N ALA A 967 -15.61 37.87 4.73
CA ALA A 967 -14.21 37.54 4.96
C ALA A 967 -13.29 38.43 4.11
N ASP A 968 -12.38 39.16 4.77
CA ASP A 968 -11.40 40.02 4.09
C ASP A 968 -10.24 39.22 3.46
N SER A 969 -9.95 38.02 3.98
CA SER A 969 -8.91 37.14 3.45
C SER A 969 -9.26 35.66 3.66
N LEU A 970 -9.06 34.86 2.61
CA LEU A 970 -9.24 33.40 2.61
C LEU A 970 -7.89 32.72 2.36
N PRO A 971 -7.66 31.51 2.90
CA PRO A 971 -6.39 30.78 2.78
C PRO A 971 -6.23 30.10 1.41
N ILE A 972 -6.66 30.76 0.33
CA ILE A 972 -6.73 30.18 -1.02
C ILE A 972 -5.37 30.26 -1.72
N ARG A 973 -4.66 31.40 -1.62
CA ARG A 973 -3.37 31.61 -2.30
C ARG A 973 -2.29 30.57 -1.96
N PRO A 974 -2.10 30.14 -0.69
CA PRO A 974 -1.13 29.10 -0.36
C PRO A 974 -1.47 27.73 -0.94
N LEU A 975 -2.75 27.45 -1.22
CA LEU A 975 -3.23 26.17 -1.71
C LEU A 975 -2.98 25.99 -3.22
N VAL A 976 -2.90 27.08 -3.99
CA VAL A 976 -2.69 27.07 -5.45
C VAL A 976 -1.47 26.23 -5.85
N ALA A 977 -0.37 26.36 -5.10
CA ALA A 977 0.87 25.65 -5.40
C ALA A 977 1.02 24.29 -4.68
N THR A 978 0.22 24.03 -3.64
CA THR A 978 0.50 22.93 -2.69
C THR A 978 -0.58 21.86 -2.62
N GLN A 979 -1.87 22.23 -2.68
CA GLN A 979 -3.00 21.32 -2.42
C GLN A 979 -4.18 21.64 -3.35
N PRO A 980 -4.13 21.23 -4.63
CA PRO A 980 -5.08 21.66 -5.65
C PRO A 980 -6.47 21.01 -5.48
N ALA A 981 -6.57 19.83 -4.85
CA ALA A 981 -7.86 19.22 -4.48
C ALA A 981 -8.63 20.06 -3.43
N LEU A 982 -7.93 20.62 -2.43
CA LEU A 982 -8.54 21.53 -1.46
C LEU A 982 -8.95 22.85 -2.12
N LEU A 983 -8.12 23.37 -3.02
CA LEU A 983 -8.45 24.56 -3.81
C LEU A 983 -9.74 24.35 -4.61
N SER A 984 -9.89 23.21 -5.29
CA SER A 984 -11.11 22.88 -6.05
C SER A 984 -12.36 22.92 -5.17
N GLN A 985 -12.31 22.33 -3.98
CA GLN A 985 -13.46 22.35 -3.07
C GLN A 985 -13.76 23.76 -2.55
N TRP A 986 -12.74 24.58 -2.30
CA TRP A 986 -12.92 26.01 -1.99
C TRP A 986 -13.57 26.78 -3.14
N LEU A 987 -13.10 26.59 -4.37
CA LEU A 987 -13.69 27.21 -5.57
C LEU A 987 -15.16 26.82 -5.74
N GLN A 988 -15.47 25.54 -5.56
CA GLN A 988 -16.84 25.04 -5.62
C GLN A 988 -17.72 25.67 -4.51
N LEU A 989 -17.19 25.78 -3.29
CA LEU A 989 -17.88 26.44 -2.18
C LEU A 989 -18.14 27.93 -2.49
N MET A 990 -17.18 28.64 -3.07
CA MET A 990 -17.32 30.06 -3.42
C MET A 990 -18.34 30.28 -4.53
N HIS A 991 -18.34 29.42 -5.54
CA HIS A 991 -19.35 29.43 -6.60
C HIS A 991 -20.76 29.27 -6.04
N LEU A 992 -20.96 28.31 -5.12
CA LEU A 992 -22.24 28.10 -4.43
C LEU A 992 -22.63 29.24 -3.48
N CYS A 993 -21.71 30.15 -3.16
CA CYS A 993 -21.96 31.33 -2.34
C CYS A 993 -22.18 32.60 -3.17
N ASP A 994 -22.18 32.53 -4.50
CA ASP A 994 -22.19 33.69 -5.42
C ASP A 994 -21.04 34.69 -5.17
N GLU A 995 -19.88 34.23 -4.69
CA GLU A 995 -18.68 35.07 -4.55
C GLU A 995 -17.76 34.86 -5.76
N PRO A 996 -17.34 35.94 -6.46
CA PRO A 996 -16.46 35.82 -7.62
C PRO A 996 -15.07 35.32 -7.20
N ALA A 997 -14.58 34.27 -7.86
CA ALA A 997 -13.27 33.67 -7.60
C ALA A 997 -12.11 34.67 -7.83
N ASP A 998 -12.29 35.59 -8.78
CA ASP A 998 -11.37 36.67 -9.18
C ASP A 998 -10.97 37.58 -8.01
N LYS A 999 -11.78 37.63 -6.94
CA LYS A 999 -11.49 38.42 -5.74
C LYS A 999 -10.34 37.83 -4.92
N TYR A 1000 -10.07 36.53 -5.04
CA TYR A 1000 -9.12 35.80 -4.18
C TYR A 1000 -7.98 35.14 -4.95
N ILE A 1001 -8.18 34.88 -6.24
CA ILE A 1001 -7.23 34.21 -7.14
C ILE A 1001 -6.87 35.13 -8.30
N ASP A 1002 -5.58 35.23 -8.58
CA ASP A 1002 -5.07 35.83 -9.82
C ASP A 1002 -4.96 34.72 -10.86
N PHE A 1003 -5.87 34.71 -11.85
CA PHE A 1003 -5.93 33.66 -12.86
C PHE A 1003 -4.67 33.57 -13.72
N ASP A 1004 -3.90 34.66 -13.83
CA ASP A 1004 -2.62 34.67 -14.52
C ASP A 1004 -1.54 33.84 -13.78
N GLN A 1005 -1.77 33.48 -12.52
CA GLN A 1005 -0.90 32.64 -11.69
C GLN A 1005 -1.35 31.17 -11.61
N CYS A 1006 -2.52 30.83 -12.15
CA CYS A 1006 -3.05 29.47 -12.18
C CYS A 1006 -2.64 28.77 -13.48
N THR A 1007 -2.12 27.55 -13.37
CA THR A 1007 -1.68 26.74 -14.52
C THR A 1007 -2.82 26.02 -15.24
N GLU A 1008 -4.03 26.05 -14.67
CA GLU A 1008 -5.30 25.60 -15.26
C GLU A 1008 -6.38 26.69 -15.15
#